data_AF-A0A9P6ST04-F1
#
_entry.id   AF-A0A9P6ST04-F1
#
_cell.length_a   1.000
_cell.length_b   1.000
_cell.length_c   1.000
_cell.angle_alpha   90.00
_cell.angle_beta   90.00
_cell.angle_gamma   90.00
#
_symmetry.space_group_name_H-M   'P 1'
#
loop_
_entity.id
_entity.type
_entity.pdbx_description
1 polymer ?
#
loop_
_entity_poly.entity_id
_entity_poly.type
_entity_poly.pdbx_seq_one_letter_code
_entity_poly.pdbx_strand_id
1 'polypeptide(L)'
;MITPPLMEVPLLDCIQNKPDVEAPLRQLRRERLQDRGGDVYISPRAKASLRATEDFDLTTKVQEFLASDRKVFLLLGDSGAGKSTFNRALEINLWENYDKISGRIPLFIHLPAIEKPELELIAERLRRVNFTESQILELKLHREFILICDGYDESQQTRNLYMSNHFNQPGEWRAQMVISCRTEYNGVDYKHCFEPSDRNSSGKVELFQEAIISPFDKDQIQAYVEQYVSLKMTSWSSEGYQQAFKQIPNMQDLVKNPFLLKLALEVLPRLLSNDDKYSTARVTRIELYDEFVAQWIERGKKRLTEMELSSRDKLAFKQLSDSGLQQRGITYLKGLVTAIYDNQSGNPVVNYSEHQDRTTWKEAFFSERDGSHLLREMIPLTRNGDQYRFIHKSLLEYGLALAVFGPSKHNEDTEAMPSVSRRGSTSSIFSFESPSPTEWTATTDEQPLLDSPLGKRSLVGEPSILQFLTERVQQEAVFKVQLHSVIERSKSDKTVRIAAANAITILVRAGVQFIGADLRNIKIPRADLSFGMFDSAQLEGADLRKANLRNIWMRQANLRGAQMKGVQFGELPFLQEDDKVVCCMYSPDGKTYAAGLFNGNISLYETSNWDRIQTLKGHSCRVTSLSFSATGDRIASGSKDKTVRLWDVNTGECVHTLQGHSRAVNSVMYSPKGDRIASGSEDKT
;
A
#
# COMPACT_ATOMS: atom_id res chain seq x y z
N MET A 1 -48.84 5.85 -35.69
CA MET A 1 -47.60 5.36 -36.33
C MET A 1 -46.95 6.56 -37.01
N ILE A 2 -45.95 7.17 -36.35
CA ILE A 2 -45.16 8.25 -36.93
C ILE A 2 -43.73 7.74 -36.89
N THR A 3 -43.20 7.40 -38.07
CA THR A 3 -41.80 7.05 -38.28
C THR A 3 -40.92 8.27 -37.98
N PRO A 4 -39.82 8.13 -37.23
CA PRO A 4 -38.87 9.23 -37.05
C PRO A 4 -38.07 9.44 -38.36
N PRO A 5 -37.53 10.64 -38.61
CA PRO A 5 -36.82 10.92 -39.84
C PRO A 5 -35.47 10.22 -39.82
N LEU A 6 -35.15 9.54 -40.94
CA LEU A 6 -33.81 9.08 -41.26
C LEU A 6 -32.88 10.31 -41.29
N MET A 7 -31.91 10.37 -40.36
CA MET A 7 -30.84 11.36 -40.42
C MET A 7 -30.05 11.15 -41.72
N GLU A 8 -30.08 12.13 -42.61
CA GLU A 8 -29.19 12.19 -43.77
C GLU A 8 -27.75 12.39 -43.29
N VAL A 9 -26.89 11.43 -43.64
CA VAL A 9 -25.43 11.57 -43.53
C VAL A 9 -25.01 12.68 -44.50
N PRO A 10 -24.13 13.64 -44.13
CA PRO A 10 -23.72 14.70 -45.05
C PRO A 10 -23.12 14.09 -46.32
N LEU A 11 -23.64 14.48 -47.49
CA LEU A 11 -23.18 14.04 -48.82
C LEU A 11 -21.65 14.10 -49.01
N LEU A 12 -20.96 14.97 -48.26
CA LEU A 12 -19.50 15.09 -48.24
C LEU A 12 -18.78 13.85 -47.67
N ASP A 13 -19.35 13.19 -46.66
CA ASP A 13 -18.74 12.01 -46.03
C ASP A 13 -18.89 10.76 -46.91
N CYS A 14 -19.98 10.66 -47.69
CA CYS A 14 -20.16 9.62 -48.71
C CYS A 14 -19.17 9.77 -49.89
N ILE A 15 -18.71 10.98 -50.19
CA ILE A 15 -17.73 11.25 -51.25
C ILE A 15 -16.30 10.94 -50.79
N GLN A 16 -16.02 10.97 -49.49
CA GLN A 16 -14.68 10.76 -48.91
C GLN A 16 -14.39 9.30 -48.47
N ASN A 17 -15.31 8.34 -48.65
CA ASN A 17 -15.15 6.95 -48.21
C ASN A 17 -14.75 6.79 -46.72
N LYS A 18 -15.23 7.68 -45.83
CA LYS A 18 -14.91 7.58 -44.41
C LYS A 18 -15.57 6.34 -43.77
N PRO A 19 -14.85 5.56 -42.95
CA PRO A 19 -15.44 4.42 -42.27
C PRO A 19 -16.46 4.88 -41.23
N ASP A 20 -17.65 4.25 -41.18
CA ASP A 20 -18.67 4.57 -40.16
C ASP A 20 -18.18 4.14 -38.77
N VAL A 21 -17.91 5.13 -37.93
CA VAL A 21 -17.51 4.95 -36.53
C VAL A 21 -18.68 5.13 -35.55
N GLU A 22 -19.80 5.72 -36.00
CA GLU A 22 -20.92 6.10 -35.13
C GLU A 22 -21.82 4.91 -34.80
N ALA A 23 -22.03 3.98 -35.73
CA ALA A 23 -22.78 2.76 -35.44
C ALA A 23 -22.09 1.88 -34.38
N PRO A 24 -20.78 1.56 -34.48
CA PRO A 24 -20.04 0.87 -33.42
C PRO A 24 -20.03 1.61 -32.08
N LEU A 25 -19.88 2.95 -32.09
CA LEU A 25 -19.93 3.75 -30.86
C LEU A 25 -21.30 3.70 -30.18
N ARG A 26 -22.41 3.68 -30.93
CA ARG A 26 -23.76 3.49 -30.36
C ARG A 26 -23.94 2.11 -29.77
N GLN A 27 -23.34 1.08 -30.37
CA GLN A 27 -23.33 -0.25 -29.79
C GLN A 27 -22.56 -0.27 -28.47
N LEU A 28 -21.34 0.24 -28.46
CA LEU A 28 -20.52 0.36 -27.24
C LEU A 28 -21.26 1.13 -26.13
N ARG A 29 -21.90 2.26 -26.46
CA ARG A 29 -22.72 3.04 -25.51
C ARG A 29 -23.86 2.20 -24.92
N ARG A 30 -24.59 1.45 -25.75
CA ARG A 30 -25.69 0.59 -25.28
C ARG A 30 -25.18 -0.51 -24.35
N GLU A 31 -24.10 -1.18 -24.72
CA GLU A 31 -23.48 -2.23 -23.90
C GLU A 31 -23.05 -1.67 -22.53
N ARG A 32 -22.44 -0.48 -22.51
CA ARG A 32 -22.02 0.18 -21.25
C ARG A 32 -23.18 0.61 -20.37
N LEU A 33 -24.26 1.14 -20.94
CA LEU A 33 -25.43 1.57 -20.17
C LEU A 33 -26.29 0.40 -19.67
N GLN A 34 -26.19 -0.77 -20.31
CA GLN A 34 -26.86 -2.00 -19.84
C GLN A 34 -26.17 -2.62 -18.61
N ASP A 35 -24.87 -2.36 -18.40
CA ASP A 35 -24.09 -2.84 -17.25
C ASP A 35 -24.38 -2.09 -15.93
N ARG A 36 -25.48 -1.31 -15.87
CA ARG A 36 -25.95 -0.50 -14.72
C ARG A 36 -26.35 -1.32 -13.48
N GLY A 37 -26.04 -2.62 -13.42
CA GLY A 37 -26.65 -3.58 -12.51
C GLY A 37 -26.47 -3.28 -11.02
N GLY A 38 -27.57 -2.86 -10.37
CA GLY A 38 -27.98 -3.22 -8.99
C GLY A 38 -27.08 -2.91 -7.79
N ASP A 39 -25.88 -2.38 -7.97
CA ASP A 39 -24.95 -2.09 -6.88
C ASP A 39 -25.25 -0.73 -6.24
N VAL A 40 -25.11 -0.68 -4.90
CA VAL A 40 -25.23 0.56 -4.12
C VAL A 40 -24.09 1.50 -4.48
N TYR A 41 -24.41 2.77 -4.75
CA TYR A 41 -23.43 3.79 -5.09
C TYR A 41 -23.69 5.09 -4.33
N ILE A 42 -22.69 5.53 -3.60
CA ILE A 42 -22.64 6.83 -2.92
C ILE A 42 -21.43 7.59 -3.46
N SER A 43 -21.62 8.85 -3.86
CA SER A 43 -20.53 9.70 -4.36
C SER A 43 -19.45 9.82 -3.27
N PRO A 44 -18.19 9.48 -3.55
CA PRO A 44 -17.12 9.58 -2.56
C PRO A 44 -16.68 11.04 -2.37
N ARG A 45 -16.21 11.34 -1.17
CA ARG A 45 -15.50 12.60 -0.87
C ARG A 45 -14.00 12.40 -1.04
N ALA A 46 -13.28 13.48 -1.30
CA ALA A 46 -11.83 13.42 -1.47
C ALA A 46 -11.13 14.67 -0.96
N LYS A 47 -9.82 14.52 -0.74
CA LYS A 47 -8.86 15.57 -0.35
C LYS A 47 -7.91 15.87 -1.49
N ALA A 48 -7.38 17.08 -1.53
CA ALA A 48 -6.42 17.49 -2.56
C ALA A 48 -5.04 16.83 -2.38
N SER A 49 -4.67 16.47 -1.15
CA SER A 49 -3.41 15.77 -0.83
C SER A 49 -3.50 15.11 0.55
N LEU A 50 -2.50 14.31 0.93
CA LEU A 50 -2.45 13.65 2.25
C LEU A 50 -2.43 14.65 3.42
N ARG A 51 -1.98 15.88 3.17
CA ARG A 51 -1.87 16.94 4.19
C ARG A 51 -3.07 17.89 4.20
N ALA A 52 -3.98 17.77 3.23
CA ALA A 52 -5.15 18.63 3.15
C ALA A 52 -6.18 18.26 4.23
N THR A 53 -6.81 19.28 4.80
CA THR A 53 -7.79 19.13 5.88
C THR A 53 -9.24 19.14 5.37
N GLU A 54 -9.49 19.75 4.22
CA GLU A 54 -10.83 19.93 3.66
C GLU A 54 -11.19 18.86 2.64
N ASP A 55 -12.41 18.33 2.78
CA ASP A 55 -13.00 17.35 1.87
C ASP A 55 -13.95 18.01 0.88
N PHE A 56 -13.85 17.63 -0.40
CA PHE A 56 -14.76 18.02 -1.47
C PHE A 56 -15.46 16.82 -2.09
N ASP A 57 -16.55 17.07 -2.83
CA ASP A 57 -17.21 16.04 -3.65
C ASP A 57 -16.33 15.68 -4.85
N LEU A 58 -15.97 14.40 -4.97
CA LEU A 58 -15.04 13.95 -6.00
C LEU A 58 -15.62 14.10 -7.41
N THR A 59 -16.92 13.85 -7.59
CA THR A 59 -17.59 13.93 -8.89
C THR A 59 -17.49 15.33 -9.48
N THR A 60 -17.80 16.34 -8.67
CA THR A 60 -17.67 17.75 -9.03
C THR A 60 -16.23 18.10 -9.40
N LYS A 61 -15.26 17.63 -8.61
CA LYS A 61 -13.83 17.91 -8.87
C LYS A 61 -13.32 17.29 -10.16
N VAL A 62 -13.78 16.09 -10.50
CA VAL A 62 -13.42 15.44 -11.77
C VAL A 62 -14.08 16.16 -12.95
N GLN A 63 -15.31 16.67 -12.81
CA GLN A 63 -15.94 17.49 -13.85
C GLN A 63 -15.18 18.80 -14.10
N GLU A 64 -14.72 19.48 -13.04
CA GLU A 64 -13.83 20.66 -13.16
C GLU A 64 -12.54 20.31 -13.92
N PHE A 65 -11.93 19.17 -13.61
CA PHE A 65 -10.74 18.68 -14.32
C PHE A 65 -11.02 18.44 -15.81
N LEU A 66 -12.11 17.75 -16.14
CA LEU A 66 -12.47 17.46 -17.53
C LEU A 66 -12.77 18.74 -18.33
N ALA A 67 -13.27 19.80 -17.67
CA ALA A 67 -13.48 21.11 -18.29
C ALA A 67 -12.19 21.94 -18.46
N SER A 68 -11.08 21.55 -17.80
CA SER A 68 -9.81 22.28 -17.82
C SER A 68 -8.84 21.79 -18.90
N ASP A 69 -7.73 22.50 -19.08
CA ASP A 69 -6.62 22.11 -19.97
C ASP A 69 -5.70 21.03 -19.38
N ARG A 70 -5.93 20.62 -18.12
CA ARG A 70 -5.17 19.56 -17.44
C ARG A 70 -5.31 18.24 -18.20
N LYS A 71 -4.31 17.37 -18.08
CA LYS A 71 -4.22 16.14 -18.88
C LYS A 71 -4.35 14.87 -18.06
N VAL A 72 -3.85 14.85 -16.83
CA VAL A 72 -3.86 13.66 -15.97
C VAL A 72 -4.46 14.00 -14.60
N PHE A 73 -5.48 13.24 -14.21
CA PHE A 73 -6.07 13.23 -12.88
C PHE A 73 -5.74 11.91 -12.19
N LEU A 74 -5.01 11.95 -11.09
CA LEU A 74 -4.66 10.79 -10.28
C LEU A 74 -5.62 10.66 -9.10
N LEU A 75 -6.39 9.58 -9.09
CA LEU A 75 -7.28 9.20 -7.99
C LEU A 75 -6.60 8.17 -7.08
N LEU A 76 -6.21 8.62 -5.89
CA LEU A 76 -5.60 7.81 -4.85
C LEU A 76 -6.64 7.38 -3.82
N GLY A 77 -6.36 6.28 -3.13
CA GLY A 77 -7.17 5.81 -2.01
C GLY A 77 -6.83 4.39 -1.64
N ASP A 78 -7.22 3.97 -0.44
CA ASP A 78 -6.84 2.66 0.10
C ASP A 78 -7.57 1.50 -0.62
N SER A 79 -7.13 0.28 -0.35
CA SER A 79 -7.81 -0.93 -0.85
C SER A 79 -9.27 -0.93 -0.39
N GLY A 80 -10.23 -1.09 -1.32
CA GLY A 80 -11.66 -1.07 -1.01
C GLY A 80 -12.30 0.31 -0.84
N ALA A 81 -11.55 1.42 -1.00
CA ALA A 81 -12.07 2.79 -0.86
C ALA A 81 -13.15 3.20 -1.89
N GLY A 82 -13.47 2.36 -2.88
CA GLY A 82 -14.50 2.65 -3.89
C GLY A 82 -14.00 3.26 -5.21
N LYS A 83 -12.69 3.30 -5.46
CA LYS A 83 -12.07 3.83 -6.70
C LYS A 83 -12.68 3.24 -7.97
N SER A 84 -12.72 1.91 -8.08
CA SER A 84 -13.28 1.21 -9.26
C SER A 84 -14.78 1.47 -9.43
N THR A 85 -15.53 1.54 -8.33
CA THR A 85 -16.96 1.86 -8.35
C THR A 85 -17.19 3.28 -8.85
N PHE A 86 -16.41 4.25 -8.37
CA PHE A 86 -16.42 5.62 -8.86
C PHE A 86 -16.10 5.70 -10.36
N ASN A 87 -15.04 5.03 -10.80
CA ASN A 87 -14.63 5.02 -12.22
C ASN A 87 -15.73 4.46 -13.14
N ARG A 88 -16.45 3.41 -12.72
CA ARG A 88 -17.59 2.88 -13.49
C ARG A 88 -18.77 3.86 -13.51
N ALA A 89 -19.09 4.46 -12.37
CA ALA A 89 -20.15 5.48 -12.29
C ALA A 89 -19.82 6.71 -13.15
N LEU A 90 -18.55 7.13 -13.18
CA LEU A 90 -18.04 8.19 -14.04
C LEU A 90 -18.21 7.84 -15.53
N GLU A 91 -17.82 6.63 -15.94
CA GLU A 91 -18.00 6.18 -17.33
C GLU A 91 -19.47 6.24 -17.75
N ILE A 92 -20.38 5.73 -16.91
CA ILE A 92 -21.83 5.73 -17.17
C ILE A 92 -22.35 7.17 -17.30
N ASN A 93 -22.01 8.06 -16.38
CA ASN A 93 -22.43 9.45 -16.40
C ASN A 93 -21.95 10.17 -17.68
N LEU A 94 -20.71 9.93 -18.09
CA LEU A 94 -20.16 10.52 -19.31
C LEU A 94 -20.87 9.97 -20.57
N TRP A 95 -21.21 8.67 -20.61
CA TRP A 95 -21.98 8.10 -21.72
C TRP A 95 -23.43 8.60 -21.77
N GLU A 96 -24.05 8.92 -20.63
CA GLU A 96 -25.39 9.52 -20.58
C GLU A 96 -25.40 10.91 -21.20
N ASN A 97 -24.38 11.71 -20.87
CA ASN A 97 -24.21 13.08 -21.34
C ASN A 97 -23.45 13.19 -22.68
N TYR A 98 -23.12 12.07 -23.32
CA TYR A 98 -22.32 12.05 -24.55
C TYR A 98 -23.07 12.66 -25.75
N ASP A 99 -22.52 13.75 -26.28
CA ASP A 99 -22.93 14.39 -27.54
C ASP A 99 -22.04 13.91 -28.71
N LYS A 100 -22.67 13.57 -29.83
CA LYS A 100 -21.99 13.02 -31.02
C LYS A 100 -21.08 14.04 -31.71
N ILE A 101 -21.41 15.33 -31.62
CA ILE A 101 -20.78 16.37 -32.45
C ILE A 101 -19.49 16.90 -31.80
N SER A 102 -19.50 17.12 -30.48
CA SER A 102 -18.36 17.68 -29.73
C SER A 102 -17.97 16.90 -28.48
N GLY A 103 -18.60 15.74 -28.22
CA GLY A 103 -18.34 14.94 -27.04
C GLY A 103 -17.03 14.16 -27.15
N ARG A 104 -16.23 14.21 -26.08
CA ARG A 104 -15.08 13.31 -25.90
C ARG A 104 -15.59 11.91 -25.60
N ILE A 105 -15.01 10.89 -26.24
CA ILE A 105 -15.43 9.49 -26.13
C ILE A 105 -14.93 8.92 -24.79
N PRO A 106 -15.81 8.50 -23.87
CA PRO A 106 -15.39 7.87 -22.63
C PRO A 106 -14.92 6.44 -22.89
N LEU A 107 -13.79 6.04 -22.31
CA LEU A 107 -13.27 4.68 -22.46
C LEU A 107 -12.74 4.16 -21.13
N PHE A 108 -13.48 3.24 -20.50
CA PHE A 108 -13.01 2.52 -19.31
C PHE A 108 -12.05 1.38 -19.66
N ILE A 109 -10.92 1.40 -18.95
CA ILE A 109 -9.78 0.52 -19.17
C ILE A 109 -9.37 -0.07 -17.83
N HIS A 110 -9.65 -1.36 -17.65
CA HIS A 110 -9.15 -2.11 -16.50
C HIS A 110 -7.71 -2.56 -16.76
N LEU A 111 -6.74 -1.80 -16.23
CA LEU A 111 -5.32 -1.98 -16.54
C LEU A 111 -4.80 -3.41 -16.30
N PRO A 112 -5.19 -4.13 -15.22
CA PRO A 112 -4.69 -5.48 -14.96
C PRO A 112 -5.10 -6.52 -16.01
N ALA A 113 -6.15 -6.23 -16.79
CA ALA A 113 -6.62 -7.10 -17.86
C ALA A 113 -5.84 -6.94 -19.18
N ILE A 114 -4.85 -6.04 -19.22
CA ILE A 114 -4.05 -5.71 -20.39
C ILE A 114 -2.59 -6.12 -20.13
N GLU A 115 -1.98 -6.83 -21.07
CA GLU A 115 -0.61 -7.34 -20.91
C GLU A 115 0.46 -6.24 -21.06
N LYS A 116 0.26 -5.27 -21.96
CA LYS A 116 1.21 -4.19 -22.26
C LYS A 116 0.52 -2.83 -22.37
N PRO A 117 -0.09 -2.30 -21.27
CA PRO A 117 -0.81 -1.03 -21.31
C PRO A 117 0.06 0.17 -21.68
N GLU A 118 1.39 0.05 -21.60
CA GLU A 118 2.32 1.07 -22.07
C GLU A 118 2.39 1.20 -23.60
N LEU A 119 1.81 0.25 -24.34
CA LEU A 119 1.71 0.21 -25.80
C LEU A 119 0.23 0.13 -26.25
N GLU A 120 -0.20 1.02 -27.13
CA GLU A 120 -1.50 0.95 -27.84
C GLU A 120 -2.76 0.83 -26.97
N LEU A 121 -2.78 1.52 -25.81
CA LEU A 121 -3.85 1.40 -24.80
C LEU A 121 -5.28 1.54 -25.37
N ILE A 122 -5.50 2.52 -26.25
CA ILE A 122 -6.81 2.77 -26.88
C ILE A 122 -7.10 1.76 -27.99
N ALA A 123 -6.15 1.54 -28.91
CA ALA A 123 -6.35 0.69 -30.07
C ALA A 123 -6.67 -0.76 -29.67
N GLU A 124 -5.92 -1.32 -28.73
CA GLU A 124 -6.14 -2.67 -28.21
C GLU A 124 -7.53 -2.81 -27.58
N ARG A 125 -7.98 -1.77 -26.87
CA ARG A 125 -9.32 -1.77 -26.28
C ARG A 125 -10.41 -1.73 -27.35
N LEU A 126 -10.25 -0.90 -28.39
CA LEU A 126 -11.20 -0.79 -29.49
C LEU A 126 -11.28 -2.08 -30.33
N ARG A 127 -10.15 -2.76 -30.58
CA ARG A 127 -10.12 -4.08 -31.25
C ARG A 127 -10.97 -5.12 -30.51
N ARG A 128 -10.90 -5.14 -29.17
CA ARG A 128 -11.70 -6.07 -28.34
C ARG A 128 -13.21 -5.80 -28.40
N VAL A 129 -13.62 -4.60 -28.82
CA VAL A 129 -15.03 -4.26 -29.07
C VAL A 129 -15.33 -4.25 -30.58
N ASN A 130 -14.54 -4.99 -31.38
CA ASN A 130 -14.73 -5.23 -32.80
C ASN A 130 -14.66 -3.99 -33.72
N PHE A 131 -13.90 -2.96 -33.34
CA PHE A 131 -13.56 -1.88 -34.28
C PHE A 131 -12.51 -2.35 -35.29
N THR A 132 -12.67 -1.98 -36.57
CA THR A 132 -11.70 -2.27 -37.62
C THR A 132 -10.51 -1.31 -37.57
N GLU A 133 -9.37 -1.70 -38.15
CA GLU A 133 -8.18 -0.83 -38.19
C GLU A 133 -8.42 0.51 -38.90
N SER A 134 -9.27 0.54 -39.93
CA SER A 134 -9.67 1.80 -40.59
C SER A 134 -10.50 2.70 -39.69
N GLN A 135 -11.42 2.14 -38.91
CA GLN A 135 -12.20 2.88 -37.91
C GLN A 135 -11.31 3.40 -36.78
N ILE A 136 -10.34 2.59 -36.31
CA ILE A 136 -9.39 2.99 -35.26
C ILE A 136 -8.54 4.19 -35.74
N LEU A 137 -8.06 4.15 -36.98
CA LEU A 137 -7.30 5.26 -37.56
C LEU A 137 -8.14 6.55 -37.67
N GLU A 138 -9.39 6.45 -38.12
CA GLU A 138 -10.33 7.57 -38.20
C GLU A 138 -10.55 8.20 -36.80
N LEU A 139 -10.78 7.35 -35.78
CA LEU A 139 -10.92 7.80 -34.39
C LEU A 139 -9.64 8.47 -33.87
N LYS A 140 -8.47 7.93 -34.20
CA LYS A 140 -7.16 8.48 -33.78
C LYS A 140 -6.93 9.89 -34.33
N LEU A 141 -7.32 10.15 -35.58
CA LEU A 141 -7.08 11.42 -36.25
C LEU A 141 -8.10 12.50 -35.88
N HIS A 142 -9.36 12.12 -35.63
CA HIS A 142 -10.47 13.08 -35.58
C HIS A 142 -11.25 13.14 -34.26
N ARG A 143 -11.01 12.23 -33.31
CA ARG A 143 -11.78 12.19 -32.05
C ARG A 143 -10.90 12.35 -30.82
N GLU A 144 -11.52 12.86 -29.76
CA GLU A 144 -10.91 13.02 -28.44
C GLU A 144 -11.49 11.98 -27.47
N PHE A 145 -10.67 11.53 -26.52
CA PHE A 145 -11.04 10.51 -25.54
C PHE A 145 -10.92 11.00 -24.10
N ILE A 146 -11.78 10.46 -23.23
CA ILE A 146 -11.61 10.48 -21.78
C ILE A 146 -11.27 9.05 -21.36
N LEU A 147 -10.02 8.82 -20.98
CA LEU A 147 -9.55 7.51 -20.54
C LEU A 147 -9.76 7.37 -19.04
N ILE A 148 -10.50 6.34 -18.64
CA ILE A 148 -10.72 6.00 -17.24
C ILE A 148 -9.95 4.71 -16.96
N CYS A 149 -8.73 4.85 -16.48
CA CYS A 149 -7.79 3.77 -16.23
C CYS A 149 -7.90 3.30 -14.78
N ASP A 150 -8.33 2.06 -14.58
CA ASP A 150 -8.57 1.49 -13.27
C ASP A 150 -7.52 0.44 -12.88
N GLY A 151 -6.96 0.55 -11.67
CA GLY A 151 -6.07 -0.46 -11.09
C GLY A 151 -4.61 -0.35 -11.54
N TYR A 152 -4.02 0.85 -11.52
CA TYR A 152 -2.61 1.05 -11.90
C TYR A 152 -1.66 0.19 -11.04
N ASP A 153 -1.87 0.14 -9.72
CA ASP A 153 -1.09 -0.69 -8.78
C ASP A 153 -1.21 -2.19 -9.05
N GLU A 154 -2.32 -2.62 -9.63
CA GLU A 154 -2.61 -4.02 -9.92
C GLU A 154 -1.98 -4.46 -11.26
N SER A 155 -1.69 -3.52 -12.15
CA SER A 155 -1.09 -3.76 -13.47
C SER A 155 0.44 -3.92 -13.46
N GLN A 156 1.08 -3.79 -12.28
CA GLN A 156 2.54 -3.88 -12.10
C GLN A 156 3.35 -2.90 -12.96
N GLN A 157 2.70 -1.81 -13.38
CA GLN A 157 3.32 -0.78 -14.19
C GLN A 157 4.20 0.13 -13.35
N THR A 158 5.35 0.50 -13.91
CA THR A 158 6.29 1.48 -13.33
C THR A 158 6.53 2.66 -14.26
N ARG A 159 5.85 2.68 -15.41
CA ARG A 159 6.03 3.67 -16.47
C ARG A 159 4.88 4.67 -16.47
N ASN A 160 5.20 5.87 -16.91
CA ASN A 160 4.22 6.90 -17.16
C ASN A 160 3.40 6.58 -18.42
N LEU A 161 2.18 6.07 -18.21
CA LEU A 161 1.29 5.64 -19.28
C LEU A 161 0.94 6.77 -20.25
N TYR A 162 0.89 8.00 -19.75
CA TYR A 162 0.60 9.17 -20.58
C TYR A 162 1.74 9.42 -21.57
N MET A 163 2.98 9.42 -21.06
CA MET A 163 4.18 9.62 -21.87
C MET A 163 4.46 8.43 -22.78
N SER A 164 4.29 7.19 -22.32
CA SER A 164 4.62 5.98 -23.10
C SER A 164 3.69 5.78 -24.30
N ASN A 165 2.42 6.19 -24.18
CA ASN A 165 1.45 6.16 -25.28
C ASN A 165 1.48 7.43 -26.15
N HIS A 166 2.40 8.36 -25.90
CA HIS A 166 2.58 9.60 -26.69
C HIS A 166 1.30 10.43 -26.82
N PHE A 167 0.43 10.45 -25.80
CA PHE A 167 -0.85 11.15 -25.88
C PHE A 167 -0.68 12.65 -26.13
N ASN A 168 -1.57 13.22 -26.95
CA ASN A 168 -1.62 14.63 -27.33
C ASN A 168 -0.38 15.15 -28.08
N GLN A 169 0.42 14.25 -28.68
CA GLN A 169 1.45 14.60 -29.65
C GLN A 169 0.86 14.68 -31.07
N PRO A 170 1.50 15.40 -32.02
CA PRO A 170 1.02 15.48 -33.40
C PRO A 170 0.91 14.09 -34.05
N GLY A 171 -0.27 13.76 -34.58
CA GLY A 171 -0.55 12.45 -35.19
C GLY A 171 -0.89 11.32 -34.21
N GLU A 172 -0.88 11.61 -32.91
CA GLU A 172 -1.21 10.67 -31.85
C GLU A 172 -2.58 10.94 -31.21
N TRP A 173 -3.05 9.99 -30.40
CA TRP A 173 -4.34 10.03 -29.73
C TRP A 173 -4.50 11.28 -28.85
N ARG A 174 -5.65 11.96 -28.95
CA ARG A 174 -6.00 13.11 -28.10
C ARG A 174 -6.81 12.64 -26.90
N ALA A 175 -6.27 12.77 -25.69
CA ALA A 175 -6.90 12.23 -24.50
C ALA A 175 -6.60 12.99 -23.21
N GLN A 176 -7.60 13.06 -22.33
CA GLN A 176 -7.42 13.27 -20.89
C GLN A 176 -7.52 11.92 -20.17
N MET A 177 -6.79 11.78 -19.06
CA MET A 177 -6.73 10.54 -18.30
C MET A 177 -7.16 10.73 -16.86
N VAL A 178 -8.05 9.87 -16.38
CA VAL A 178 -8.33 9.64 -14.96
C VAL A 178 -7.73 8.28 -14.60
N ILE A 179 -6.76 8.25 -13.70
CA ILE A 179 -6.02 7.04 -13.33
C ILE A 179 -6.27 6.74 -11.86
N SER A 180 -6.74 5.53 -11.53
CA SER A 180 -6.86 5.09 -10.14
C SER A 180 -5.66 4.27 -9.68
N CYS A 181 -5.18 4.54 -8.46
CA CYS A 181 -4.07 3.82 -7.85
C CYS A 181 -4.24 3.74 -6.33
N ARG A 182 -3.64 2.72 -5.69
CA ARG A 182 -3.58 2.65 -4.23
C ARG A 182 -2.54 3.62 -3.67
N THR A 183 -2.90 4.29 -2.57
CA THR A 183 -2.02 5.25 -1.87
C THR A 183 -0.68 4.61 -1.46
N GLU A 184 -0.71 3.32 -1.07
CA GLU A 184 0.41 2.58 -0.50
C GLU A 184 1.45 2.12 -1.53
N TYR A 185 1.10 2.07 -2.82
CA TYR A 185 1.94 1.46 -3.87
C TYR A 185 3.10 2.35 -4.31
N ASN A 186 2.98 3.63 -4.01
CA ASN A 186 3.69 4.70 -4.65
C ASN A 186 4.55 5.37 -3.58
N GLY A 187 5.80 4.92 -3.45
CA GLY A 187 6.79 5.50 -2.54
C GLY A 187 6.95 7.01 -2.72
N VAL A 188 7.86 7.64 -1.97
CA VAL A 188 7.92 9.12 -1.84
C VAL A 188 7.98 9.88 -3.18
N ASP A 189 8.58 9.29 -4.22
CA ASP A 189 8.68 9.87 -5.58
C ASP A 189 7.75 9.19 -6.60
N TYR A 190 6.43 9.15 -6.41
CA TYR A 190 5.53 8.52 -7.40
C TYR A 190 5.08 9.44 -8.55
N LYS A 191 5.23 10.76 -8.40
CA LYS A 191 4.71 11.73 -9.38
C LYS A 191 5.29 11.54 -10.78
N HIS A 192 6.53 11.08 -10.89
CA HIS A 192 7.16 10.78 -12.18
C HIS A 192 6.40 9.73 -13.00
N CYS A 193 5.64 8.84 -12.36
CA CYS A 193 4.81 7.83 -13.02
C CYS A 193 3.52 8.39 -13.64
N PHE A 194 3.14 9.63 -13.34
CA PHE A 194 1.84 10.18 -13.79
C PHE A 194 1.93 11.59 -14.35
N GLU A 195 2.86 12.41 -13.88
CA GLU A 195 3.01 13.79 -14.27
C GLU A 195 3.50 13.91 -15.72
N PRO A 196 2.76 14.58 -16.62
CA PRO A 196 3.24 14.83 -17.98
C PRO A 196 4.45 15.77 -17.95
N SER A 197 5.57 15.35 -18.56
CA SER A 197 6.72 16.24 -18.76
C SER A 197 6.61 16.92 -20.12
N ASP A 198 6.27 18.20 -20.14
CA ASP A 198 6.30 18.99 -21.36
C ASP A 198 7.69 19.60 -21.54
N ARG A 199 8.45 19.14 -22.55
CA ARG A 199 9.83 19.61 -22.79
C ARG A 199 9.88 21.02 -23.37
N ASN A 200 8.75 21.58 -23.81
CA ASN A 200 8.69 22.81 -24.60
C ASN A 200 8.02 24.00 -23.90
N SER A 201 7.46 23.84 -22.70
CA SER A 201 6.85 24.95 -21.96
C SER A 201 7.82 25.54 -20.92
N SER A 202 8.30 26.75 -21.19
CA SER A 202 9.08 27.59 -20.27
C SER A 202 8.23 28.22 -19.14
N GLY A 203 6.95 27.84 -19.04
CA GLY A 203 6.03 28.23 -17.97
C GLY A 203 5.44 26.99 -17.29
N LYS A 204 5.34 27.00 -15.96
CA LYS A 204 4.69 25.95 -15.17
C LYS A 204 3.19 25.90 -15.49
N VAL A 205 2.80 25.17 -16.54
CA VAL A 205 1.40 24.77 -16.75
C VAL A 205 1.16 23.53 -15.90
N GLU A 206 0.25 23.62 -14.92
CA GLU A 206 -0.14 22.46 -14.10
C GLU A 206 -0.95 21.46 -14.94
N LEU A 207 -0.30 20.50 -15.59
CA LEU A 207 -0.96 19.46 -16.40
C LEU A 207 -1.50 18.29 -15.56
N PHE A 208 -1.10 18.23 -14.28
CA PHE A 208 -1.36 17.14 -13.36
C PHE A 208 -2.20 17.60 -12.17
N GLN A 209 -3.17 16.77 -11.77
CA GLN A 209 -3.97 16.96 -10.56
C GLN A 209 -4.12 15.63 -9.83
N GLU A 210 -4.11 15.67 -8.50
CA GLU A 210 -4.34 14.50 -7.66
C GLU A 210 -5.53 14.73 -6.71
N ALA A 211 -6.19 13.63 -6.33
CA ALA A 211 -7.19 13.61 -5.28
C ALA A 211 -7.11 12.28 -4.53
N ILE A 212 -7.32 12.31 -3.22
CA ILE A 212 -7.27 11.15 -2.34
C ILE A 212 -8.66 10.91 -1.79
N ILE A 213 -9.25 9.74 -2.04
CA ILE A 213 -10.56 9.38 -1.48
C ILE A 213 -10.49 9.38 0.03
N SER A 214 -11.43 10.09 0.65
CA SER A 214 -11.62 10.14 2.09
C SER A 214 -12.50 8.96 2.55
N PRO A 215 -12.29 8.42 3.77
CA PRO A 215 -13.19 7.43 4.34
C PRO A 215 -14.62 7.97 4.44
N PHE A 216 -15.62 7.09 4.35
CA PHE A 216 -17.02 7.52 4.44
C PHE A 216 -17.31 8.21 5.78
N ASP A 217 -18.04 9.31 5.71
CA ASP A 217 -18.65 9.93 6.88
C ASP A 217 -19.93 9.19 7.32
N LYS A 218 -20.52 9.63 8.44
CA LYS A 218 -21.71 8.97 9.01
C LYS A 218 -22.93 9.04 8.08
N ASP A 219 -23.08 10.13 7.34
CA ASP A 219 -24.22 10.35 6.46
C ASP A 219 -24.10 9.47 5.21
N GLN A 220 -22.89 9.36 4.66
CA GLN A 220 -22.58 8.43 3.56
C GLN A 220 -22.81 6.97 3.96
N ILE A 221 -22.40 6.56 5.17
CA ILE A 221 -22.66 5.21 5.68
C ILE A 221 -24.16 4.97 5.82
N GLN A 222 -24.91 5.91 6.39
CA GLN A 222 -26.35 5.78 6.56
C GLN A 222 -27.06 5.64 5.20
N ALA A 223 -26.77 6.52 4.25
CA ALA A 223 -27.35 6.47 2.91
C ALA A 223 -27.03 5.14 2.19
N TYR A 224 -25.79 4.65 2.34
CA TYR A 224 -25.39 3.36 1.78
C TYR A 224 -26.21 2.21 2.35
N VAL A 225 -26.42 2.16 3.67
CA VAL A 225 -27.19 1.11 4.34
C VAL A 225 -28.66 1.14 3.92
N GLU A 226 -29.27 2.33 3.85
CA GLU A 226 -30.66 2.50 3.42
C GLU A 226 -30.86 2.01 1.99
N GLN A 227 -29.97 2.41 1.06
CA GLN A 227 -30.02 1.94 -0.32
C GLN A 227 -29.78 0.42 -0.40
N TYR A 228 -28.86 -0.12 0.39
CA TYR A 228 -28.59 -1.55 0.44
C TYR A 228 -29.80 -2.39 0.86
N VAL A 229 -30.47 -2.00 1.95
CA VAL A 229 -31.67 -2.67 2.47
C VAL A 229 -32.84 -2.52 1.49
N SER A 230 -32.93 -1.41 0.75
CA SER A 230 -33.97 -1.24 -0.27
C SER A 230 -33.76 -2.13 -1.50
N LEU A 231 -32.50 -2.37 -1.89
CA LEU A 231 -32.16 -3.14 -3.08
C LEU A 231 -32.08 -4.65 -2.82
N LYS A 232 -31.63 -5.04 -1.63
CA LYS A 232 -31.50 -6.45 -1.24
C LYS A 232 -32.56 -6.79 -0.21
N MET A 233 -33.29 -7.89 -0.42
CA MET A 233 -34.19 -8.45 0.59
C MET A 233 -33.38 -9.02 1.76
N THR A 234 -33.01 -8.18 2.73
CA THR A 234 -32.23 -8.57 3.91
C THR A 234 -33.13 -8.92 5.09
N SER A 235 -32.63 -9.73 6.01
CA SER A 235 -33.32 -10.07 7.27
C SER A 235 -33.32 -8.92 8.28
N TRP A 236 -32.36 -7.99 8.18
CA TRP A 236 -32.20 -6.85 9.10
C TRP A 236 -32.69 -5.55 8.46
N SER A 237 -33.24 -4.65 9.30
CA SER A 237 -33.58 -3.27 8.90
C SER A 237 -32.34 -2.37 8.92
N SER A 238 -32.47 -1.17 8.35
CA SER A 238 -31.43 -0.14 8.43
C SER A 238 -31.10 0.21 9.89
N GLU A 239 -32.09 0.31 10.78
CA GLU A 239 -31.83 0.57 12.20
C GLU A 239 -31.07 -0.59 12.87
N GLY A 240 -31.36 -1.85 12.51
CA GLY A 240 -30.66 -3.02 13.03
C GLY A 240 -29.16 -2.97 12.76
N TYR A 241 -28.76 -2.64 11.53
CA TYR A 241 -27.34 -2.46 11.19
C TYR A 241 -26.70 -1.29 11.95
N GLN A 242 -27.39 -0.15 12.06
CA GLN A 242 -26.86 1.02 12.76
C GLN A 242 -26.67 0.76 14.27
N GLN A 243 -27.54 -0.05 14.89
CA GLN A 243 -27.37 -0.51 16.26
C GLN A 243 -26.14 -1.42 16.40
N ALA A 244 -25.99 -2.39 15.50
CA ALA A 244 -24.83 -3.29 15.50
C ALA A 244 -23.51 -2.51 15.35
N PHE A 245 -23.45 -1.53 14.44
CA PHE A 245 -22.25 -0.71 14.26
C PHE A 245 -21.89 0.11 15.50
N LYS A 246 -22.87 0.54 16.30
CA LYS A 246 -22.62 1.29 17.55
C LYS A 246 -22.18 0.38 18.70
N GLN A 247 -22.68 -0.85 18.75
CA GLN A 247 -22.42 -1.76 19.87
C GLN A 247 -21.12 -2.54 19.72
N ILE A 248 -20.72 -2.90 18.48
CA ILE A 248 -19.51 -3.69 18.22
C ILE A 248 -18.27 -2.77 18.28
N PRO A 249 -17.27 -3.08 19.12
CA PRO A 249 -16.04 -2.29 19.20
C PRO A 249 -15.34 -2.17 17.85
N ASN A 250 -14.81 -0.99 17.51
CA ASN A 250 -14.07 -0.67 16.28
C ASN A 250 -14.84 -0.85 14.95
N MET A 251 -16.11 -1.29 14.99
CA MET A 251 -16.91 -1.51 13.78
C MET A 251 -17.16 -0.22 13.00
N GLN A 252 -17.44 0.88 13.71
CA GLN A 252 -17.60 2.21 13.11
C GLN A 252 -16.41 2.62 12.24
N ASP A 253 -15.18 2.29 12.66
CA ASP A 253 -13.98 2.63 11.88
C ASP A 253 -13.79 1.69 10.69
N LEU A 254 -14.12 0.41 10.83
CA LEU A 254 -14.05 -0.56 9.74
C LEU A 254 -15.01 -0.20 8.59
N VAL A 255 -16.25 0.17 8.91
CA VAL A 255 -17.29 0.44 7.91
C VAL A 255 -17.13 1.79 7.19
N LYS A 256 -16.16 2.63 7.60
CA LYS A 256 -15.77 3.81 6.80
C LYS A 256 -15.18 3.42 5.44
N ASN A 257 -14.66 2.19 5.32
CA ASN A 257 -14.24 1.63 4.04
C ASN A 257 -15.45 1.00 3.33
N PRO A 258 -15.84 1.46 2.13
CA PRO A 258 -17.06 1.00 1.45
C PRO A 258 -17.10 -0.50 1.17
N PHE A 259 -15.95 -1.11 0.85
CA PHE A 259 -15.90 -2.55 0.62
C PHE A 259 -16.10 -3.34 1.92
N LEU A 260 -15.49 -2.89 3.03
CA LEU A 260 -15.71 -3.50 4.34
C LEU A 260 -17.15 -3.29 4.84
N LEU A 261 -17.77 -2.14 4.56
CA LEU A 261 -19.19 -1.92 4.81
C LEU A 261 -20.05 -2.92 4.05
N LYS A 262 -19.80 -3.13 2.75
CA LYS A 262 -20.50 -4.16 1.94
C LYS A 262 -20.34 -5.55 2.55
N LEU A 263 -19.12 -5.93 2.96
CA LEU A 263 -18.86 -7.22 3.62
C LEU A 263 -19.62 -7.33 4.95
N ALA A 264 -19.57 -6.31 5.80
CA ALA A 264 -20.25 -6.29 7.09
C ALA A 264 -21.76 -6.44 6.92
N LEU A 265 -22.38 -5.74 5.96
CA LEU A 265 -23.81 -5.86 5.67
C LEU A 265 -24.20 -7.25 5.15
N GLU A 266 -23.31 -7.97 4.48
CA GLU A 266 -23.57 -9.36 4.07
C GLU A 266 -23.42 -10.36 5.22
N VAL A 267 -22.46 -10.12 6.11
CA VAL A 267 -21.99 -11.13 7.06
C VAL A 267 -22.63 -11.01 8.45
N LEU A 268 -22.84 -9.78 8.94
CA LEU A 268 -23.29 -9.51 10.31
C LEU A 268 -24.62 -10.21 10.70
N PRO A 269 -25.66 -10.26 9.84
CA PRO A 269 -26.92 -10.90 10.22
C PRO A 269 -26.78 -12.37 10.62
N ARG A 270 -25.78 -13.06 10.08
CA ARG A 270 -25.47 -14.45 10.43
C ARG A 270 -24.52 -14.56 11.61
N LEU A 271 -23.51 -13.68 11.70
CA LEU A 271 -22.59 -13.68 12.85
C LEU A 271 -23.32 -13.40 14.18
N LEU A 272 -24.39 -12.61 14.12
CA LEU A 272 -25.11 -12.09 15.29
C LEU A 272 -26.52 -12.68 15.43
N SER A 273 -26.85 -13.76 14.71
CA SER A 273 -28.17 -14.41 14.78
C SER A 273 -28.50 -15.04 16.14
N ASN A 274 -27.55 -15.03 17.10
CA ASN A 274 -27.77 -15.42 18.48
C ASN A 274 -27.71 -14.17 19.36
N ASP A 275 -28.84 -13.79 19.96
CA ASP A 275 -29.11 -12.48 20.59
C ASP A 275 -28.15 -12.03 21.72
N ASP A 276 -27.25 -12.90 22.21
CA ASP A 276 -26.39 -12.63 23.38
C ASP A 276 -24.95 -12.14 23.07
N LYS A 277 -24.60 -11.84 21.81
CA LYS A 277 -23.18 -11.61 21.43
C LYS A 277 -22.73 -10.17 21.16
N TYR A 278 -23.61 -9.17 21.21
CA TYR A 278 -23.22 -7.80 20.80
C TYR A 278 -22.06 -7.19 21.60
N SER A 279 -21.98 -7.47 22.91
CA SER A 279 -20.95 -6.90 23.79
C SER A 279 -19.65 -7.72 23.88
N THR A 280 -19.67 -8.98 23.43
CA THR A 280 -18.54 -9.92 23.48
C THR A 280 -17.92 -10.19 22.11
N ALA A 281 -18.66 -9.95 21.02
CA ALA A 281 -18.16 -10.10 19.66
C ALA A 281 -17.14 -9.00 19.32
N ARG A 282 -15.85 -9.37 19.25
CA ARG A 282 -14.79 -8.51 18.73
C ARG A 282 -14.61 -8.75 17.25
N VAL A 283 -15.49 -8.19 16.43
CA VAL A 283 -15.41 -8.38 14.97
C VAL A 283 -14.25 -7.56 14.39
N THR A 284 -13.19 -8.25 13.98
CA THR A 284 -12.05 -7.65 13.26
C THR A 284 -12.29 -7.65 11.74
N ARG A 285 -11.44 -6.93 11.00
CA ARG A 285 -11.47 -7.00 9.53
C ARG A 285 -11.25 -8.44 9.07
N ILE A 286 -10.25 -9.15 9.58
CA ILE A 286 -9.99 -10.52 9.16
C ILE A 286 -11.15 -11.49 9.42
N GLU A 287 -11.91 -11.32 10.51
CA GLU A 287 -13.11 -12.12 10.79
C GLU A 287 -14.23 -11.88 9.76
N LEU A 288 -14.42 -10.64 9.30
CA LEU A 288 -15.37 -10.35 8.21
C LEU A 288 -15.00 -11.10 6.93
N TYR A 289 -13.70 -11.23 6.63
CA TYR A 289 -13.23 -11.97 5.45
C TYR A 289 -13.32 -13.48 5.63
N ASP A 290 -12.96 -14.01 6.80
CA ASP A 290 -13.13 -15.44 7.16
C ASP A 290 -14.57 -15.85 6.90
N GLU A 291 -15.51 -15.08 7.46
CA GLU A 291 -16.90 -15.45 7.41
C GLU A 291 -17.56 -15.15 6.07
N PHE A 292 -17.13 -14.09 5.37
CA PHE A 292 -17.56 -13.85 4.00
C PHE A 292 -17.17 -15.01 3.08
N VAL A 293 -15.93 -15.50 3.14
CA VAL A 293 -15.48 -16.61 2.29
C VAL A 293 -16.19 -17.91 2.66
N ALA A 294 -16.41 -18.17 3.95
CA ALA A 294 -17.20 -19.33 4.39
C ALA A 294 -18.62 -19.28 3.83
N GLN A 295 -19.31 -18.14 3.96
CA GLN A 295 -20.65 -17.96 3.41
C GLN A 295 -20.69 -18.07 1.88
N TRP A 296 -19.67 -17.56 1.19
CA TRP A 296 -19.60 -17.64 -0.26
C TRP A 296 -19.49 -19.10 -0.74
N ILE A 297 -18.65 -19.90 -0.09
CA ILE A 297 -18.51 -21.33 -0.39
C ILE A 297 -19.83 -22.06 -0.14
N GLU A 298 -20.54 -21.75 0.94
CA GLU A 298 -21.85 -22.35 1.22
C GLU A 298 -22.93 -21.96 0.20
N ARG A 299 -22.98 -20.68 -0.21
CA ARG A 299 -23.84 -20.22 -1.30
C ARG A 299 -23.49 -20.94 -2.61
N GLY A 300 -22.20 -21.13 -2.90
CA GLY A 300 -21.70 -21.93 -4.01
C GLY A 300 -22.21 -23.37 -3.97
N LYS A 301 -22.12 -24.04 -2.81
CA LYS A 301 -22.67 -25.38 -2.61
C LYS A 301 -24.16 -25.43 -2.91
N LYS A 302 -24.95 -24.48 -2.40
CA LYS A 302 -26.40 -24.42 -2.63
C LYS A 302 -26.73 -24.23 -4.11
N ARG A 303 -26.02 -23.33 -4.81
CA ARG A 303 -26.17 -23.15 -6.27
C ARG A 303 -25.88 -24.44 -7.04
N LEU A 304 -24.80 -25.14 -6.71
CA LEU A 304 -24.44 -26.41 -7.37
C LEU A 304 -25.46 -27.52 -7.10
N THR A 305 -26.12 -27.54 -5.94
CA THR A 305 -27.21 -28.50 -5.67
C THR A 305 -28.49 -28.20 -6.44
N GLU A 306 -28.74 -26.93 -6.77
CA GLU A 306 -29.93 -26.49 -7.50
C GLU A 306 -29.74 -26.54 -9.03
N MET A 307 -28.50 -26.58 -9.52
CA MET A 307 -28.18 -26.68 -10.95
C MET A 307 -28.36 -28.09 -11.51
N GLU A 308 -28.78 -28.18 -12.76
CA GLU A 308 -28.81 -29.45 -13.52
C GLU A 308 -27.41 -29.87 -13.96
N LEU A 309 -26.69 -30.55 -13.06
CA LEU A 309 -25.35 -31.06 -13.34
C LEU A 309 -25.38 -32.30 -14.25
N SER A 310 -24.33 -32.45 -15.08
CA SER A 310 -24.10 -33.65 -15.88
C SER A 310 -23.90 -34.89 -14.99
N SER A 311 -24.09 -36.11 -15.53
CA SER A 311 -23.91 -37.34 -14.74
C SER A 311 -22.49 -37.48 -14.17
N ARG A 312 -21.48 -37.00 -14.91
CA ARG A 312 -20.07 -36.95 -14.47
C ARG A 312 -19.89 -35.96 -13.32
N ASP A 313 -20.45 -34.76 -13.46
CA ASP A 313 -20.33 -33.70 -12.45
C ASP A 313 -21.10 -34.03 -11.17
N LYS A 314 -22.24 -34.71 -11.27
CA LYS A 314 -22.97 -35.24 -10.11
C LYS A 314 -22.12 -36.20 -9.28
N LEU A 315 -21.39 -37.09 -9.95
CA LEU A 315 -20.49 -38.03 -9.27
C LEU A 315 -19.31 -37.30 -8.61
N ALA A 316 -18.67 -36.37 -9.33
CA ALA A 316 -17.58 -35.56 -8.80
C ALA A 316 -18.03 -34.68 -7.61
N PHE A 317 -19.19 -34.04 -7.72
CA PHE A 317 -19.77 -33.24 -6.65
C PHE A 317 -20.09 -34.07 -5.40
N LYS A 318 -20.60 -35.30 -5.59
CA LYS A 318 -20.84 -36.23 -4.47
C LYS A 318 -19.53 -36.60 -3.77
N GLN A 319 -18.49 -36.97 -4.51
CA GLN A 319 -17.16 -37.27 -3.95
C GLN A 319 -16.54 -36.07 -3.21
N LEU A 320 -16.71 -34.86 -3.75
CA LEU A 320 -16.26 -33.63 -3.10
C LEU A 320 -17.06 -33.34 -1.82
N SER A 321 -18.36 -33.65 -1.81
CA SER A 321 -19.22 -33.48 -0.64
C SER A 321 -18.85 -34.45 0.49
N ASP A 322 -18.62 -35.72 0.16
CA ASP A 322 -18.23 -36.77 1.12
C ASP A 322 -16.86 -36.51 1.77
N SER A 323 -15.97 -35.80 1.07
CA SER A 323 -14.60 -35.49 1.53
C SER A 323 -14.43 -34.11 2.18
N GLY A 324 -15.53 -33.42 2.50
CA GLY A 324 -15.49 -32.11 3.18
C GLY A 324 -15.34 -30.94 2.20
N LEU A 325 -16.45 -30.60 1.54
CA LEU A 325 -16.50 -29.59 0.48
C LEU A 325 -15.94 -28.22 0.88
N GLN A 326 -16.24 -27.75 2.10
CA GLN A 326 -15.78 -26.45 2.58
C GLN A 326 -14.25 -26.40 2.68
N GLN A 327 -13.64 -27.45 3.23
CA GLN A 327 -12.18 -27.54 3.36
C GLN A 327 -11.53 -27.63 1.97
N ARG A 328 -12.12 -28.40 1.05
CA ARG A 328 -11.65 -28.48 -0.35
C ARG A 328 -11.73 -27.14 -1.06
N GLY A 329 -12.81 -26.38 -0.86
CA GLY A 329 -12.96 -25.02 -1.39
C GLY A 329 -11.87 -24.07 -0.87
N ILE A 330 -11.58 -24.11 0.43
CA ILE A 330 -10.49 -23.33 1.04
C ILE A 330 -9.13 -23.76 0.49
N THR A 331 -8.87 -25.07 0.39
CA THR A 331 -7.61 -25.59 -0.18
C THR A 331 -7.43 -25.18 -1.64
N TYR A 332 -8.49 -25.24 -2.44
CA TYR A 332 -8.44 -24.75 -3.82
C TYR A 332 -8.16 -23.24 -3.85
N LEU A 333 -8.82 -22.43 -3.02
CA LEU A 333 -8.57 -20.99 -2.93
C LEU A 333 -7.11 -20.69 -2.61
N LYS A 334 -6.55 -21.35 -1.57
CA LYS A 334 -5.13 -21.20 -1.20
C LYS A 334 -4.21 -21.58 -2.36
N GLY A 335 -4.49 -22.70 -3.03
CA GLY A 335 -3.71 -23.18 -4.17
C GLY A 335 -3.75 -22.21 -5.36
N LEU A 336 -4.94 -21.74 -5.73
CA LEU A 336 -5.13 -20.82 -6.84
C LEU A 336 -4.42 -19.49 -6.60
N VAL A 337 -4.61 -18.92 -5.40
CA VAL A 337 -3.99 -17.64 -5.04
C VAL A 337 -2.47 -17.76 -5.05
N THR A 338 -1.93 -18.83 -4.45
CA THR A 338 -0.49 -19.09 -4.46
C THR A 338 0.03 -19.20 -5.90
N ALA A 339 -0.68 -19.93 -6.78
CA ALA A 339 -0.30 -20.05 -8.19
C ALA A 339 -0.34 -18.71 -8.95
N ILE A 340 -1.33 -17.85 -8.69
CA ILE A 340 -1.41 -16.48 -9.27
C ILE A 340 -0.20 -15.65 -8.82
N TYR A 341 0.15 -15.71 -7.54
CA TYR A 341 1.28 -14.97 -7.00
C TYR A 341 2.63 -15.47 -7.53
N ASP A 342 2.78 -16.79 -7.71
CA ASP A 342 4.02 -17.40 -8.18
C ASP A 342 4.23 -17.23 -9.69
N ASN A 343 3.17 -17.25 -10.49
CA ASN A 343 3.27 -17.24 -11.95
C ASN A 343 2.93 -15.89 -12.60
N GLN A 344 2.21 -15.00 -11.91
CA GLN A 344 1.76 -13.70 -12.45
C GLN A 344 2.01 -12.55 -11.47
N SER A 345 2.85 -12.75 -10.46
CA SER A 345 3.22 -11.75 -9.46
C SER A 345 2.03 -11.07 -8.77
N GLY A 346 0.91 -11.78 -8.63
CA GLY A 346 -0.29 -11.28 -7.94
C GLY A 346 -1.24 -10.47 -8.82
N ASN A 347 -1.11 -10.50 -10.16
CA ASN A 347 -2.11 -9.91 -11.05
C ASN A 347 -3.48 -10.60 -10.80
N PRO A 348 -4.55 -9.86 -10.44
CA PRO A 348 -5.84 -10.45 -10.09
C PRO A 348 -6.65 -10.97 -11.29
N VAL A 349 -6.18 -10.78 -12.52
CA VAL A 349 -6.85 -11.24 -13.74
C VAL A 349 -6.11 -12.41 -14.36
N VAL A 350 -6.79 -13.54 -14.51
CA VAL A 350 -6.27 -14.73 -15.18
C VAL A 350 -6.98 -14.90 -16.52
N ASN A 351 -6.25 -14.80 -17.63
CA ASN A 351 -6.75 -15.18 -18.94
C ASN A 351 -6.55 -16.69 -19.11
N TYR A 352 -7.62 -17.44 -19.40
CA TYR A 352 -7.56 -18.88 -19.62
C TYR A 352 -8.28 -19.29 -20.90
N SER A 353 -7.57 -19.99 -21.78
CA SER A 353 -8.12 -20.62 -22.98
C SER A 353 -7.74 -22.10 -23.04
N GLU A 354 -8.75 -22.99 -23.18
CA GLU A 354 -8.55 -24.45 -23.15
C GLU A 354 -7.60 -24.96 -24.26
N HIS A 355 -7.38 -24.20 -25.34
CA HIS A 355 -6.44 -24.60 -26.38
C HIS A 355 -5.00 -24.15 -26.09
N GLN A 356 -4.83 -22.99 -25.47
CA GLN A 356 -3.51 -22.38 -25.26
C GLN A 356 -2.88 -22.80 -23.93
N ASP A 357 -3.69 -23.04 -22.90
CA ASP A 357 -3.22 -23.13 -21.52
C ASP A 357 -3.09 -24.56 -20.97
N ARG A 358 -3.27 -25.60 -21.81
CA ARG A 358 -3.29 -27.01 -21.38
C ARG A 358 -2.05 -27.50 -20.62
N THR A 359 -0.90 -26.91 -20.92
CA THR A 359 0.39 -27.28 -20.31
C THR A 359 0.82 -26.31 -19.22
N THR A 360 -0.03 -25.34 -18.89
CA THR A 360 0.26 -24.30 -17.90
C THR A 360 -0.34 -24.65 -16.54
N TRP A 361 0.08 -23.93 -15.51
CA TRP A 361 -0.49 -24.05 -14.16
C TRP A 361 -2.02 -23.78 -14.14
N LYS A 362 -2.54 -23.04 -15.12
CA LYS A 362 -3.96 -22.66 -15.20
C LYS A 362 -4.86 -23.87 -15.42
N GLU A 363 -4.40 -24.91 -16.12
CA GLU A 363 -5.18 -26.12 -16.40
C GLU A 363 -5.68 -26.77 -15.09
N ALA A 364 -4.85 -26.78 -14.04
CA ALA A 364 -5.20 -27.38 -12.75
C ALA A 364 -6.41 -26.70 -12.07
N PHE A 365 -6.66 -25.42 -12.37
CA PHE A 365 -7.69 -24.62 -11.73
C PHE A 365 -8.88 -24.34 -12.65
N PHE A 366 -8.63 -24.05 -13.92
CA PHE A 366 -9.65 -23.54 -14.84
C PHE A 366 -10.18 -24.57 -15.84
N SER A 367 -9.63 -25.78 -15.88
CA SER A 367 -10.15 -26.85 -16.74
C SER A 367 -11.53 -27.36 -16.28
N GLU A 368 -12.30 -27.83 -17.26
CA GLU A 368 -13.63 -28.43 -17.05
C GLU A 368 -13.56 -29.97 -16.88
N ARG A 369 -12.35 -30.56 -16.89
CA ARG A 369 -12.17 -32.03 -17.00
C ARG A 369 -12.12 -32.73 -15.65
N ASP A 370 -11.54 -32.09 -14.64
CA ASP A 370 -11.17 -32.76 -13.40
C ASP A 370 -12.06 -32.37 -12.21
N GLY A 371 -13.22 -31.76 -12.47
CA GLY A 371 -14.12 -31.25 -11.43
C GLY A 371 -13.62 -29.97 -10.75
N SER A 372 -12.48 -29.42 -11.19
CA SER A 372 -11.94 -28.13 -10.75
C SER A 372 -12.92 -26.98 -11.00
N HIS A 373 -13.74 -27.06 -12.05
CA HIS A 373 -14.81 -26.09 -12.33
C HIS A 373 -15.86 -26.05 -11.21
N LEU A 374 -16.18 -27.18 -10.58
CA LEU A 374 -17.10 -27.22 -9.42
C LEU A 374 -16.51 -26.48 -8.21
N LEU A 375 -15.20 -26.64 -7.97
CA LEU A 375 -14.50 -25.91 -6.90
C LEU A 375 -14.40 -24.41 -7.21
N ARG A 376 -14.22 -24.05 -8.49
CA ARG A 376 -14.17 -22.67 -8.97
C ARG A 376 -15.48 -21.93 -8.72
N GLU A 377 -16.64 -22.56 -8.94
CA GLU A 377 -17.96 -21.97 -8.67
C GLU A 377 -18.21 -21.66 -7.18
N MET A 378 -17.41 -22.21 -6.27
CA MET A 378 -17.51 -21.98 -4.84
C MET A 378 -16.64 -20.84 -4.32
N ILE A 379 -15.85 -20.20 -5.17
CA ILE A 379 -14.92 -19.14 -4.78
C ILE A 379 -15.42 -17.79 -5.31
N PRO A 380 -15.07 -16.65 -4.68
CA PRO A 380 -15.45 -15.31 -5.14
C PRO A 380 -14.71 -14.86 -6.42
N LEU A 381 -14.87 -15.64 -7.48
CA LEU A 381 -14.41 -15.37 -8.84
C LEU A 381 -15.59 -15.03 -9.75
N THR A 382 -15.31 -14.15 -10.70
CA THR A 382 -16.21 -13.77 -11.80
C THR A 382 -15.53 -14.13 -13.11
N ARG A 383 -16.33 -14.46 -14.12
CA ARG A 383 -15.85 -14.81 -15.46
C ARG A 383 -16.46 -13.86 -16.48
N ASN A 384 -15.63 -13.29 -17.35
CA ASN A 384 -16.05 -12.54 -18.53
C ASN A 384 -15.27 -13.04 -19.75
N GLY A 385 -15.92 -13.84 -20.60
CA GLY A 385 -15.25 -14.58 -21.67
C GLY A 385 -14.17 -15.51 -21.10
N ASP A 386 -12.93 -15.29 -21.56
CA ASP A 386 -11.74 -16.05 -21.13
C ASP A 386 -11.04 -15.44 -19.90
N GLN A 387 -11.55 -14.31 -19.37
CA GLN A 387 -10.96 -13.62 -18.22
C GLN A 387 -11.66 -14.03 -16.92
N TYR A 388 -10.87 -14.54 -15.97
CA TYR A 388 -11.30 -14.84 -14.61
C TYR A 388 -10.72 -13.80 -13.65
N ARG A 389 -11.56 -13.26 -12.76
CA ARG A 389 -11.19 -12.19 -11.84
C ARG A 389 -11.82 -12.38 -10.47
N PHE A 390 -11.06 -12.15 -9.40
CA PHE A 390 -11.64 -12.00 -8.06
C PHE A 390 -12.59 -10.80 -8.01
N ILE A 391 -13.72 -10.93 -7.29
CA ILE A 391 -14.68 -9.82 -7.15
C ILE A 391 -14.03 -8.54 -6.59
N HIS A 392 -12.96 -8.69 -5.80
CA HIS A 392 -12.13 -7.59 -5.31
C HIS A 392 -10.70 -8.09 -5.02
N LYS A 393 -9.66 -7.30 -5.33
CA LYS A 393 -8.24 -7.68 -5.12
C LYS A 393 -7.93 -8.03 -3.66
N SER A 394 -8.60 -7.42 -2.69
CA SER A 394 -8.38 -7.77 -1.28
C SER A 394 -8.71 -9.22 -0.94
N LEU A 395 -9.56 -9.91 -1.72
CA LEU A 395 -9.86 -11.33 -1.51
C LEU A 395 -8.74 -12.24 -2.02
N LEU A 396 -8.04 -11.82 -3.08
CA LEU A 396 -6.80 -12.46 -3.52
C LEU A 396 -5.71 -12.28 -2.44
N GLU A 397 -5.55 -11.06 -1.92
CA GLU A 397 -4.57 -10.75 -0.85
C GLU A 397 -4.87 -11.52 0.44
N TYR A 398 -6.15 -11.54 0.85
CA TYR A 398 -6.64 -12.32 1.97
C TYR A 398 -6.42 -13.83 1.75
N GLY A 399 -6.66 -14.34 0.53
CA GLY A 399 -6.39 -15.73 0.17
C GLY A 399 -4.92 -16.12 0.34
N LEU A 400 -3.99 -15.20 0.10
CA LEU A 400 -2.57 -15.45 0.32
C LEU A 400 -2.23 -15.44 1.81
N ALA A 401 -2.82 -14.52 2.59
CA ALA A 401 -2.70 -14.52 4.04
C ALA A 401 -3.23 -15.83 4.65
N LEU A 402 -4.38 -16.33 4.17
CA LEU A 402 -4.92 -17.65 4.50
C LEU A 402 -3.97 -18.80 4.16
N ALA A 403 -3.25 -18.69 3.04
CA ALA A 403 -2.26 -19.69 2.61
C ALA A 403 -1.02 -19.70 3.50
N VAL A 404 -0.65 -18.56 4.10
CA VAL A 404 0.38 -18.47 5.14
C VAL A 404 -0.13 -19.06 6.46
N PHE A 405 -1.28 -18.59 6.94
CA PHE A 405 -1.89 -19.08 8.18
C PHE A 405 -3.41 -18.93 8.13
N GLY A 406 -4.13 -20.05 8.29
CA GLY A 406 -5.60 -20.08 8.33
C GLY A 406 -6.15 -20.04 9.75
N PRO A 407 -7.46 -19.77 9.94
CA PRO A 407 -8.07 -19.80 11.26
C PRO A 407 -7.98 -21.20 11.88
N SER A 408 -7.64 -21.26 13.16
CA SER A 408 -7.66 -22.48 13.96
C SER A 408 -9.12 -22.83 14.22
N LYS A 409 -9.71 -23.82 13.53
CA LYS A 409 -11.03 -24.32 13.95
C LYS A 409 -10.85 -24.91 15.35
N HIS A 410 -11.54 -24.36 16.35
CA HIS A 410 -11.70 -25.01 17.65
C HIS A 410 -12.21 -26.43 17.40
N ASN A 411 -11.36 -27.44 17.60
CA ASN A 411 -11.85 -28.76 17.91
C ASN A 411 -12.48 -28.64 19.31
N GLU A 412 -13.77 -28.95 19.43
CA GLU A 412 -14.53 -28.92 20.68
C GLU A 412 -14.04 -29.94 21.74
N ASP A 413 -12.93 -30.65 21.50
CA ASP A 413 -12.41 -31.72 22.37
C ASP A 413 -11.05 -31.42 23.04
N THR A 414 -10.67 -30.15 23.19
CA THR A 414 -9.50 -29.81 24.05
C THR A 414 -10.00 -29.04 25.26
N GLU A 415 -10.00 -29.72 26.42
CA GLU A 415 -10.37 -29.18 27.72
C GLU A 415 -9.81 -27.77 27.92
N ALA A 416 -10.68 -26.88 28.38
CA ALA A 416 -10.38 -25.50 28.69
C ALA A 416 -9.12 -25.38 29.55
N MET A 417 -8.06 -24.82 28.98
CA MET A 417 -6.92 -24.32 29.77
C MET A 417 -7.43 -23.17 30.65
N PRO A 418 -7.02 -23.12 31.94
CA PRO A 418 -7.64 -22.25 32.91
C PRO A 418 -7.40 -20.78 32.56
N SER A 419 -8.46 -19.98 32.69
CA SER A 419 -8.44 -18.53 32.58
C SER A 419 -7.38 -17.94 33.51
N VAL A 420 -6.29 -17.42 32.95
CA VAL A 420 -5.31 -16.64 33.70
C VAL A 420 -6.01 -15.38 34.21
N SER A 421 -5.98 -15.18 35.52
CA SER A 421 -6.58 -14.06 36.23
C SER A 421 -6.03 -12.73 35.72
N ARG A 422 -6.91 -11.97 35.03
CA ARG A 422 -6.63 -10.60 34.55
C ARG A 422 -6.59 -9.61 35.71
N ARG A 423 -5.51 -9.59 36.47
CA ARG A 423 -5.08 -8.45 37.29
C ARG A 423 -3.56 -8.32 37.21
N GLY A 424 -3.10 -7.76 36.10
CA GLY A 424 -1.71 -7.35 35.87
C GLY A 424 -1.69 -6.26 34.80
N SER A 425 -0.86 -5.25 34.99
CA SER A 425 -0.63 -4.09 34.11
C SER A 425 -0.68 -4.46 32.62
N THR A 426 -1.29 -3.61 31.79
CA THR A 426 -1.37 -3.69 30.32
C THR A 426 -0.02 -3.76 29.59
N SER A 427 1.10 -3.68 30.33
CA SER A 427 2.46 -3.79 29.82
C SER A 427 2.94 -5.22 29.52
N SER A 428 2.34 -6.28 30.10
CA SER A 428 2.88 -7.65 29.98
C SER A 428 2.39 -8.46 28.76
N ILE A 429 1.36 -7.98 28.03
CA ILE A 429 0.80 -8.70 26.88
C ILE A 429 1.66 -8.50 25.61
N PHE A 430 2.46 -7.43 25.58
CA PHE A 430 3.23 -6.98 24.43
C PHE A 430 4.75 -6.93 24.66
N SER A 431 5.21 -7.23 25.87
CA SER A 431 6.63 -7.34 26.21
C SER A 431 7.22 -8.68 25.76
N PHE A 432 8.46 -8.65 25.27
CA PHE A 432 9.31 -9.83 25.14
C PHE A 432 9.65 -10.35 26.54
N GLU A 433 8.78 -11.18 27.11
CA GLU A 433 9.22 -12.12 28.13
C GLU A 433 9.56 -13.41 27.39
N SER A 434 10.83 -13.81 27.45
CA SER A 434 11.26 -15.13 27.01
C SER A 434 10.30 -16.16 27.65
N PRO A 435 9.49 -16.90 26.88
CA PRO A 435 8.59 -17.86 27.48
C PRO A 435 9.41 -18.83 28.32
N SER A 436 8.94 -19.09 29.54
CA SER A 436 9.61 -20.01 30.45
C SER A 436 9.85 -21.36 29.74
N PRO A 437 10.94 -22.10 30.03
CA PRO A 437 11.28 -23.35 29.33
C PRO A 437 10.18 -24.42 29.38
N THR A 438 9.18 -24.24 30.24
CA THR A 438 8.01 -25.09 30.43
C THR A 438 6.86 -24.86 29.44
N GLU A 439 6.85 -23.77 28.66
CA GLU A 439 5.88 -23.56 27.56
C GLU A 439 6.32 -24.21 26.22
N TRP A 440 7.51 -24.79 26.19
CA TRP A 440 8.12 -25.43 25.02
C TRP A 440 7.68 -26.89 24.78
N THR A 441 6.58 -27.35 25.38
CA THR A 441 6.21 -28.78 25.34
C THR A 441 5.30 -29.17 24.16
N ALA A 442 4.86 -28.23 23.34
CA ALA A 442 4.31 -28.56 22.02
C ALA A 442 5.42 -28.41 20.99
N THR A 443 5.89 -29.53 20.42
CA THR A 443 6.67 -29.54 19.18
C THR A 443 5.84 -28.87 18.08
N THR A 444 5.92 -27.55 17.96
CA THR A 444 5.35 -26.84 16.81
C THR A 444 6.24 -27.12 15.63
N ASP A 445 5.89 -28.13 14.85
CA ASP A 445 6.51 -28.37 13.55
C ASP A 445 6.34 -27.10 12.70
N GLU A 446 7.45 -26.40 12.45
CA GLU A 446 7.49 -25.17 11.66
C GLU A 446 7.41 -25.45 10.16
N GLN A 447 7.66 -26.69 9.74
CA GLN A 447 7.77 -27.05 8.32
C GLN A 447 6.54 -26.63 7.51
N PRO A 448 5.29 -26.80 7.99
CA PRO A 448 4.11 -26.30 7.27
C PRO A 448 4.12 -24.80 7.04
N LEU A 449 4.67 -24.01 7.98
CA LEU A 449 4.75 -22.56 7.86
C LEU A 449 5.90 -22.13 6.92
N LEU A 450 7.02 -22.85 6.92
CA LEU A 450 8.13 -22.61 6.00
C LEU A 450 7.80 -23.00 4.55
N ASP A 451 6.99 -24.05 4.37
CA ASP A 451 6.46 -24.47 3.06
C ASP A 451 5.36 -23.55 2.53
N SER A 452 4.83 -22.67 3.38
CA SER A 452 3.84 -21.65 3.00
C SER A 452 4.48 -20.49 2.21
N PRO A 453 3.68 -19.55 1.67
CA PRO A 453 4.21 -18.34 1.05
C PRO A 453 5.15 -17.52 1.95
N LEU A 454 5.08 -17.68 3.28
CA LEU A 454 5.98 -17.01 4.23
C LEU A 454 7.46 -17.32 3.93
N GLY A 455 7.80 -18.57 3.62
CA GLY A 455 9.18 -18.98 3.36
C GLY A 455 9.62 -18.82 1.90
N LYS A 456 8.66 -18.83 0.97
CA LYS A 456 8.93 -18.86 -0.48
C LYS A 456 9.16 -17.49 -1.11
N ARG A 457 8.56 -16.42 -0.57
CA ARG A 457 8.63 -15.07 -1.14
C ARG A 457 8.68 -13.99 -0.07
N SER A 458 9.18 -12.81 -0.44
CA SER A 458 9.10 -11.65 0.44
C SER A 458 7.68 -11.10 0.45
N LEU A 459 7.11 -10.92 1.64
CA LEU A 459 5.80 -10.29 1.88
C LEU A 459 5.95 -8.84 2.37
N VAL A 460 7.18 -8.37 2.59
CA VAL A 460 7.47 -7.03 3.13
C VAL A 460 6.91 -5.91 2.24
N GLY A 461 6.89 -6.12 0.93
CA GLY A 461 6.33 -5.18 -0.05
C GLY A 461 4.81 -5.26 -0.25
N GLU A 462 4.11 -6.13 0.49
CA GLU A 462 2.68 -6.41 0.33
C GLU A 462 1.89 -5.92 1.56
N PRO A 463 1.66 -4.60 1.71
CA PRO A 463 1.13 -4.00 2.94
C PRO A 463 -0.25 -4.54 3.32
N SER A 464 -1.13 -4.78 2.34
CA SER A 464 -2.46 -5.35 2.57
C SER A 464 -2.41 -6.79 3.08
N ILE A 465 -1.44 -7.61 2.62
CA ILE A 465 -1.26 -8.99 3.08
C ILE A 465 -0.69 -8.99 4.50
N LEU A 466 0.31 -8.14 4.75
CA LEU A 466 0.88 -7.96 6.08
C LEU A 466 -0.18 -7.51 7.10
N GLN A 467 -1.13 -6.65 6.70
CA GLN A 467 -2.22 -6.22 7.57
C GLN A 467 -3.08 -7.40 8.03
N PHE A 468 -3.48 -8.30 7.12
CA PHE A 468 -4.22 -9.52 7.50
C PHE A 468 -3.41 -10.41 8.45
N LEU A 469 -2.13 -10.64 8.15
CA LEU A 469 -1.26 -11.46 9.01
C LEU A 469 -1.04 -10.83 10.38
N THR A 470 -0.96 -9.50 10.44
CA THR A 470 -0.85 -8.72 11.67
C THR A 470 -2.08 -8.92 12.57
N GLU A 471 -3.27 -8.77 12.01
CA GLU A 471 -4.53 -9.03 12.73
C GLU A 471 -4.62 -10.49 13.18
N ARG A 472 -4.15 -11.43 12.36
CA ARG A 472 -4.10 -12.85 12.71
C ARG A 472 -3.17 -13.13 13.90
N VAL A 473 -2.00 -12.47 13.98
CA VAL A 473 -1.09 -12.57 15.14
C VAL A 473 -1.77 -12.06 16.42
N GLN A 474 -2.63 -11.05 16.32
CA GLN A 474 -3.35 -10.50 17.47
C GLN A 474 -4.47 -11.43 17.95
N GLN A 475 -5.00 -12.29 17.08
CA GLN A 475 -6.06 -13.27 17.42
C GLN A 475 -5.50 -14.63 17.86
N GLU A 476 -4.45 -15.12 17.20
CA GLU A 476 -3.97 -16.50 17.30
C GLU A 476 -2.58 -16.55 17.95
N ALA A 477 -2.52 -16.86 19.25
CA ALA A 477 -1.25 -16.94 19.99
C ALA A 477 -0.28 -17.98 19.40
N VAL A 478 -0.80 -19.08 18.85
CA VAL A 478 0.01 -20.12 18.20
C VAL A 478 0.79 -19.55 17.01
N PHE A 479 0.17 -18.68 16.21
CA PHE A 479 0.83 -18.07 15.06
C PHE A 479 1.99 -17.16 15.50
N LYS A 480 1.79 -16.38 16.58
CA LYS A 480 2.85 -15.56 17.19
C LYS A 480 4.07 -16.41 17.60
N VAL A 481 3.83 -17.55 18.25
CA VAL A 481 4.90 -18.48 18.68
C VAL A 481 5.63 -19.07 17.47
N GLN A 482 4.91 -19.51 16.45
CA GLN A 482 5.54 -20.06 15.23
C GLN A 482 6.41 -19.02 14.51
N LEU A 483 5.94 -17.76 14.38
CA LEU A 483 6.74 -16.68 13.79
C LEU A 483 8.01 -16.40 14.58
N HIS A 484 7.95 -16.42 15.92
CA HIS A 484 9.12 -16.28 16.76
C HIS A 484 10.14 -17.41 16.53
N SER A 485 9.65 -18.64 16.47
CA SER A 485 10.48 -19.83 16.25
C SER A 485 11.23 -19.77 14.89
N VAL A 486 10.55 -19.28 13.85
CA VAL A 486 11.17 -19.00 12.53
C VAL A 486 12.31 -17.97 12.61
N ILE A 487 12.16 -16.92 13.44
CA ILE A 487 13.22 -15.91 13.65
C ILE A 487 14.42 -16.54 14.36
N GLU A 488 14.19 -17.33 15.40
CA GLU A 488 15.24 -18.04 16.14
C GLU A 488 16.02 -19.01 15.24
N ARG A 489 15.31 -19.77 14.40
CA ARG A 489 15.94 -20.67 13.43
C ARG A 489 16.85 -19.96 12.43
N SER A 490 16.57 -18.69 12.13
CA SER A 490 17.43 -17.89 11.23
C SER A 490 18.84 -17.69 11.76
N LYS A 491 19.07 -17.81 13.08
CA LYS A 491 20.39 -17.70 13.70
C LYS A 491 21.35 -18.75 13.13
N SER A 492 20.90 -19.99 13.02
CA SER A 492 21.68 -21.11 12.46
C SER A 492 21.46 -21.28 10.95
N ASP A 493 20.22 -21.25 10.48
CA ASP A 493 19.86 -21.59 9.10
C ASP A 493 19.76 -20.35 8.19
N LYS A 494 20.56 -20.32 7.11
CA LYS A 494 20.52 -19.22 6.13
C LYS A 494 19.35 -19.31 5.15
N THR A 495 18.77 -20.50 4.96
CA THR A 495 17.68 -20.73 4.00
C THR A 495 16.39 -20.06 4.45
N VAL A 496 16.17 -19.98 5.77
CA VAL A 496 14.97 -19.43 6.41
C VAL A 496 14.95 -17.88 6.45
N ARG A 497 15.99 -17.20 5.94
CA ARG A 497 16.13 -15.73 6.02
C ARG A 497 14.93 -14.93 5.47
N ILE A 498 14.25 -15.45 4.43
CA ILE A 498 13.07 -14.80 3.84
C ILE A 498 11.89 -14.92 4.81
N ALA A 499 11.64 -16.13 5.33
CA ALA A 499 10.62 -16.40 6.33
C ALA A 499 10.85 -15.57 7.59
N ALA A 500 12.10 -15.49 8.08
CA ALA A 500 12.46 -14.73 9.26
C ALA A 500 12.28 -13.21 9.05
N ALA A 501 12.65 -12.67 7.89
CA ALA A 501 12.42 -11.26 7.56
C ALA A 501 10.92 -10.93 7.50
N ASN A 502 10.10 -11.80 6.91
CA ASN A 502 8.65 -11.66 6.91
C ASN A 502 8.08 -11.76 8.33
N ALA A 503 8.52 -12.75 9.11
CA ALA A 503 8.04 -13.03 10.46
C ALA A 503 8.29 -11.85 11.39
N ILE A 504 9.51 -11.32 11.45
CA ILE A 504 9.81 -10.17 12.32
C ILE A 504 9.04 -8.92 11.87
N THR A 505 8.87 -8.72 10.56
CA THR A 505 8.06 -7.61 10.02
C THR A 505 6.62 -7.69 10.49
N ILE A 506 6.00 -8.88 10.42
CA ILE A 506 4.63 -9.11 10.90
C ILE A 506 4.53 -8.86 12.40
N LEU A 507 5.47 -9.38 13.20
CA LEU A 507 5.47 -9.20 14.65
C LEU A 507 5.64 -7.73 15.06
N VAL A 508 6.55 -7.00 14.43
CA VAL A 508 6.73 -5.55 14.66
C VAL A 508 5.45 -4.79 14.35
N ARG A 509 4.82 -5.05 13.19
CA ARG A 509 3.54 -4.44 12.81
C ARG A 509 2.39 -4.80 13.75
N ALA A 510 2.42 -5.99 14.36
CA ALA A 510 1.45 -6.42 15.36
C ALA A 510 1.63 -5.73 16.72
N GLY A 511 2.68 -4.92 16.88
CA GLY A 511 3.00 -4.22 18.12
C GLY A 511 3.78 -5.08 19.12
N VAL A 512 4.38 -6.18 18.66
CA VAL A 512 5.27 -6.99 19.50
C VAL A 512 6.56 -6.21 19.76
N GLN A 513 6.87 -6.03 21.03
CA GLN A 513 8.08 -5.32 21.45
C GLN A 513 9.21 -6.32 21.63
N PHE A 514 10.42 -5.97 21.20
CA PHE A 514 11.65 -6.75 21.30
C PHE A 514 12.61 -6.16 22.35
N ILE A 515 12.06 -5.67 23.46
CA ILE A 515 12.84 -5.04 24.52
C ILE A 515 13.71 -6.10 25.22
N GLY A 516 15.02 -5.88 25.27
CA GLY A 516 15.98 -6.83 25.86
C GLY A 516 16.10 -8.15 25.10
N ALA A 517 15.55 -8.26 23.89
CA ALA A 517 15.52 -9.50 23.14
C ALA A 517 16.93 -9.93 22.69
N ASP A 518 17.23 -11.23 22.80
CA ASP A 518 18.45 -11.81 22.24
C ASP A 518 18.26 -12.12 20.76
N LEU A 519 18.66 -11.17 19.91
CA LEU A 519 18.58 -11.24 18.45
C LEU A 519 19.97 -11.40 17.82
N ARG A 520 20.92 -12.00 18.54
CA ARG A 520 22.29 -12.17 18.03
C ARG A 520 22.29 -13.13 16.85
N ASN A 521 23.04 -12.78 15.81
CA ASN A 521 23.21 -13.54 14.58
C ASN A 521 21.94 -13.83 13.77
N ILE A 522 20.80 -13.18 14.07
CA ILE A 522 19.58 -13.36 13.26
C ILE A 522 19.82 -12.92 11.82
N LYS A 523 19.09 -13.55 10.88
CA LYS A 523 19.24 -13.27 9.45
C LYS A 523 17.94 -12.75 8.87
N ILE A 524 17.76 -11.43 8.87
CA ILE A 524 16.53 -10.76 8.46
C ILE A 524 16.77 -9.64 7.44
N PRO A 525 17.50 -9.90 6.34
CA PRO A 525 17.76 -8.87 5.33
C PRO A 525 16.44 -8.39 4.73
N ARG A 526 16.34 -7.09 4.46
CA ARG A 526 15.16 -6.42 3.88
C ARG A 526 13.89 -6.47 4.74
N ALA A 527 13.99 -6.85 6.01
CA ALA A 527 12.87 -6.74 6.95
C ALA A 527 12.47 -5.28 7.15
N ASP A 528 11.18 -5.05 7.40
CA ASP A 528 10.68 -3.76 7.81
C ASP A 528 10.47 -3.75 9.32
N LEU A 529 11.39 -3.08 10.02
CA LEU A 529 11.37 -2.89 11.47
C LEU A 529 10.96 -1.46 11.84
N SER A 530 10.38 -0.72 10.88
CA SER A 530 9.95 0.65 11.12
C SER A 530 8.94 0.73 12.25
N PHE A 531 9.04 1.79 13.07
CA PHE A 531 8.22 2.01 14.26
C PHE A 531 8.32 0.89 15.34
N GLY A 532 9.23 -0.07 15.20
CA GLY A 532 9.40 -1.16 16.15
C GLY A 532 10.12 -0.73 17.44
N MET A 533 9.86 -1.47 18.53
CA MET A 533 10.50 -1.28 19.82
C MET A 533 11.58 -2.33 20.06
N PHE A 534 12.84 -1.93 20.11
CA PHE A 534 14.01 -2.81 20.23
C PHE A 534 15.00 -2.26 21.28
N ASP A 535 14.49 -1.59 22.31
CA ASP A 535 15.32 -1.07 23.39
C ASP A 535 16.09 -2.22 24.07
N SER A 536 17.39 -2.04 24.28
CA SER A 536 18.32 -3.01 24.86
C SER A 536 18.42 -4.35 24.11
N ALA A 537 17.91 -4.44 22.88
CA ALA A 537 18.00 -5.64 22.06
C ALA A 537 19.46 -5.96 21.69
N GLN A 538 19.82 -7.24 21.72
CA GLN A 538 21.15 -7.72 21.34
C GLN A 538 21.13 -8.13 19.87
N LEU A 539 21.63 -7.29 18.96
CA LEU A 539 21.65 -7.51 17.51
C LEU A 539 23.07 -7.81 16.98
N GLU A 540 23.94 -8.32 17.84
CA GLU A 540 25.34 -8.59 17.48
C GLU A 540 25.42 -9.61 16.34
N GLY A 541 26.20 -9.31 15.30
CA GLY A 541 26.34 -10.18 14.13
C GLY A 541 25.08 -10.35 13.26
N ALA A 542 23.98 -9.63 13.55
CA ALA A 542 22.75 -9.74 12.79
C ALA A 542 22.92 -9.30 11.32
N ASP A 543 22.25 -9.98 10.39
CA ASP A 543 22.16 -9.54 8.99
C ASP A 543 20.94 -8.63 8.80
N LEU A 544 21.18 -7.31 8.83
CA LEU A 544 20.19 -6.25 8.67
C LEU A 544 20.27 -5.58 7.29
N ARG A 545 20.93 -6.19 6.29
CA ARG A 545 21.16 -5.54 5.00
C ARG A 545 19.84 -5.13 4.37
N LYS A 546 19.76 -3.86 3.93
CA LYS A 546 18.56 -3.25 3.33
C LYS A 546 17.31 -3.29 4.21
N ALA A 547 17.43 -3.55 5.52
CA ALA A 547 16.31 -3.45 6.43
C ALA A 547 15.83 -1.99 6.54
N ASN A 548 14.52 -1.80 6.74
CA ASN A 548 13.93 -0.51 7.03
C ASN A 548 13.85 -0.32 8.55
N LEU A 549 14.56 0.69 9.05
CA LEU A 549 14.65 1.09 10.46
C LEU A 549 14.04 2.49 10.67
N ARG A 550 13.18 2.96 9.76
CA ARG A 550 12.53 4.27 9.89
C ARG A 550 11.76 4.36 11.21
N ASN A 551 12.01 5.42 11.99
CA ASN A 551 11.31 5.68 13.26
C ASN A 551 11.40 4.52 14.28
N ILE A 552 12.43 3.68 14.22
CA ILE A 552 12.64 2.59 15.19
C ILE A 552 13.06 3.14 16.57
N TRP A 553 12.60 2.51 17.66
CA TRP A 553 13.11 2.78 19.00
C TRP A 553 14.18 1.75 19.37
N MET A 554 15.45 2.17 19.41
CA MET A 554 16.61 1.31 19.69
C MET A 554 17.56 1.90 20.74
N ARG A 555 17.07 2.25 21.93
CA ARG A 555 17.92 2.74 23.03
C ARG A 555 18.76 1.59 23.58
N GLN A 556 20.06 1.79 23.80
CA GLN A 556 20.97 0.76 24.35
C GLN A 556 21.03 -0.56 23.55
N ALA A 557 20.56 -0.59 22.30
CA ALA A 557 20.66 -1.77 21.45
C ALA A 557 22.13 -2.04 21.05
N ASN A 558 22.55 -3.30 21.09
CA ASN A 558 23.91 -3.69 20.74
C ASN A 558 23.99 -4.18 19.29
N LEU A 559 24.53 -3.35 18.40
CA LEU A 559 24.68 -3.63 16.95
C LEU A 559 26.10 -4.10 16.58
N ARG A 560 26.93 -4.55 17.53
CA ARG A 560 28.31 -4.91 17.27
C ARG A 560 28.42 -6.00 16.19
N GLY A 561 29.10 -5.68 15.09
CA GLY A 561 29.28 -6.62 13.98
C GLY A 561 28.03 -6.88 13.12
N ALA A 562 26.94 -6.14 13.31
CA ALA A 562 25.75 -6.24 12.47
C ALA A 562 26.04 -5.77 11.03
N GLN A 563 25.44 -6.44 10.04
CA GLN A 563 25.57 -6.09 8.63
C GLN A 563 24.55 -5.00 8.25
N MET A 564 25.01 -3.75 8.13
CA MET A 564 24.13 -2.58 7.94
C MET A 564 24.08 -2.05 6.49
N LYS A 565 24.61 -2.80 5.51
CA LYS A 565 24.70 -2.31 4.13
C LYS A 565 23.30 -2.02 3.54
N GLY A 566 23.07 -0.76 3.18
CA GLY A 566 21.83 -0.30 2.54
C GLY A 566 20.63 -0.19 3.48
N VAL A 567 20.84 -0.26 4.81
CA VAL A 567 19.79 -0.01 5.80
C VAL A 567 19.18 1.37 5.60
N GLN A 568 17.86 1.44 5.65
CA GLN A 568 17.11 2.69 5.52
C GLN A 568 16.73 3.19 6.90
N PHE A 569 17.11 4.40 7.27
CA PHE A 569 16.69 5.03 8.53
C PHE A 569 15.51 6.01 8.34
N GLY A 570 14.93 6.06 7.14
CA GLY A 570 13.90 7.03 6.75
C GLY A 570 14.46 8.42 6.49
N GLU A 571 13.60 9.44 6.58
CA GLU A 571 14.04 10.84 6.66
C GLU A 571 14.77 11.02 8.00
N LEU A 572 16.09 11.00 7.94
CA LEU A 572 16.90 11.36 9.10
C LEU A 572 16.60 12.82 9.45
N PRO A 573 16.45 13.16 10.75
CA PRO A 573 16.40 14.55 11.14
C PRO A 573 17.64 15.25 10.59
N PHE A 574 17.41 16.27 9.79
CA PHE A 574 18.45 17.11 9.22
C PHE A 574 18.38 18.48 9.88
N LEU A 575 19.52 19.03 10.22
CA LEU A 575 19.62 20.42 10.65
C LEU A 575 19.74 21.27 9.40
N GLN A 576 18.73 22.11 9.14
CA GLN A 576 18.83 23.09 8.08
C GLN A 576 19.66 24.28 8.57
N GLU A 577 20.72 24.60 7.83
CA GLU A 577 21.56 25.76 8.08
C GLU A 577 21.39 26.78 6.97
N ASP A 578 21.67 28.04 7.31
CA ASP A 578 21.51 29.17 6.39
C ASP A 578 22.65 29.24 5.35
N ASP A 579 23.70 28.43 5.51
CA ASP A 579 24.81 28.32 4.58
C ASP A 579 25.51 26.94 4.72
N LYS A 580 26.45 26.65 3.82
CA LYS A 580 27.21 25.39 3.79
C LYS A 580 27.94 25.15 5.12
N VAL A 581 27.70 23.99 5.73
CA VAL A 581 28.46 23.48 6.87
C VAL A 581 29.85 23.05 6.41
N VAL A 582 30.89 23.58 7.07
CA VAL A 582 32.31 23.32 6.74
C VAL A 582 32.95 22.38 7.75
N CYS A 583 32.57 22.48 9.02
CA CYS A 583 33.08 21.63 10.09
C CYS A 583 32.01 21.40 11.16
N CYS A 584 32.14 20.33 11.95
CA CYS A 584 31.24 20.06 13.07
C CYS A 584 31.89 19.24 14.17
N MET A 585 31.38 19.33 15.40
CA MET A 585 31.91 18.61 16.55
C MET A 585 30.86 18.46 17.67
N TYR A 586 30.94 17.39 18.45
CA TYR A 586 30.19 17.24 19.71
C TYR A 586 30.99 17.78 20.90
N SER A 587 30.31 18.31 21.90
CA SER A 587 30.89 18.55 23.22
C SER A 587 31.38 17.24 23.84
N PRO A 588 32.37 17.28 24.75
CA PRO A 588 32.91 16.07 25.39
C PRO A 588 31.87 15.24 26.14
N ASP A 589 30.81 15.86 26.65
CA ASP A 589 29.69 15.20 27.32
C ASP A 589 28.58 14.74 26.37
N GLY A 590 28.70 15.04 25.07
CA GLY A 590 27.74 14.68 24.03
C GLY A 590 26.42 15.45 24.06
N LYS A 591 26.26 16.47 24.92
CA LYS A 591 25.00 17.21 25.07
C LYS A 591 24.82 18.35 24.06
N THR A 592 25.93 18.87 23.53
CA THR A 592 25.92 19.99 22.58
C THR A 592 26.58 19.56 21.28
N TYR A 593 26.00 19.96 20.16
CA TYR A 593 26.59 19.81 18.84
C TYR A 593 26.87 21.18 18.23
N ALA A 594 28.06 21.40 17.70
CA ALA A 594 28.47 22.64 17.06
C ALA A 594 28.73 22.42 15.56
N ALA A 595 28.23 23.33 14.73
CA ALA A 595 28.45 23.35 13.29
C ALA A 595 29.01 24.70 12.85
N GLY A 596 30.18 24.70 12.21
CA GLY A 596 30.82 25.89 11.65
C GLY A 596 30.46 26.08 10.19
N LEU A 597 30.00 27.28 9.84
CA LEU A 597 29.40 27.59 8.55
C LEU A 597 30.33 28.38 7.62
N PHE A 598 29.99 28.38 6.34
CA PHE A 598 30.72 29.10 5.30
C PHE A 598 30.60 30.63 5.42
N ASN A 599 29.49 31.14 5.94
CA ASN A 599 29.27 32.56 6.22
C ASN A 599 30.03 33.08 7.46
N GLY A 600 30.71 32.22 8.22
CA GLY A 600 31.45 32.60 9.44
C GLY A 600 30.68 32.41 10.75
N ASN A 601 29.42 31.98 10.70
CA ASN A 601 28.65 31.67 11.89
C ASN A 601 28.98 30.27 12.43
N ILE A 602 28.70 30.06 13.70
CA ILE A 602 28.73 28.74 14.33
C ILE A 602 27.36 28.51 14.96
N SER A 603 26.67 27.45 14.58
CA SER A 603 25.38 27.07 15.14
C SER A 603 25.59 26.01 16.22
N LEU A 604 24.97 26.22 17.39
CA LEU A 604 24.98 25.29 18.51
C LEU A 604 23.59 24.65 18.67
N TYR A 605 23.59 23.34 18.89
CA TYR A 605 22.39 22.53 19.01
C TYR A 605 22.44 21.70 20.28
N GLU A 606 21.29 21.54 20.91
CA GLU A 606 21.12 20.58 21.98
C GLU A 606 20.87 19.21 21.36
N THR A 607 21.61 18.19 21.78
CA THR A 607 21.55 16.86 21.14
C THR A 607 20.33 16.04 21.58
N SER A 608 19.63 16.47 22.63
CA SER A 608 18.45 15.80 23.17
C SER A 608 17.20 15.98 22.29
N ASN A 609 17.05 17.16 21.70
CA ASN A 609 15.89 17.60 20.90
C ASN A 609 16.26 18.19 19.53
N TRP A 610 17.56 18.42 19.26
CA TRP A 610 18.06 19.08 18.05
C TRP A 610 17.59 20.53 17.88
N ASP A 611 17.17 21.17 18.96
CA ASP A 611 16.84 22.59 18.94
C ASP A 611 18.11 23.42 18.87
N ARG A 612 18.09 24.48 18.05
CA ARG A 612 19.19 25.44 17.96
C ARG A 612 19.24 26.26 19.25
N ILE A 613 20.25 26.00 20.08
CA ILE A 613 20.50 26.75 21.32
C ILE A 613 20.90 28.18 20.97
N GLN A 614 21.87 28.34 20.07
CA GLN A 614 22.44 29.65 19.76
C GLN A 614 23.16 29.67 18.41
N THR A 615 23.34 30.87 17.85
CA THR A 615 24.24 31.13 16.73
C THR A 615 25.31 32.12 17.15
N LEU A 616 26.57 31.66 17.15
CA LEU A 616 27.74 32.49 17.42
C LEU A 616 28.10 33.24 16.14
N LYS A 617 28.06 34.57 16.21
CA LYS A 617 28.33 35.47 15.08
C LYS A 617 29.56 36.31 15.37
N GLY A 618 30.52 36.35 14.45
CA GLY A 618 31.68 37.24 14.60
C GLY A 618 32.84 36.99 13.66
N HIS A 619 33.02 35.78 13.14
CA HIS A 619 34.00 35.59 12.06
C HIS A 619 33.50 36.26 10.77
N SER A 620 34.39 36.93 10.04
CA SER A 620 34.06 37.62 8.78
C SER A 620 34.22 36.72 7.55
N CYS A 621 34.62 35.47 7.75
CA CYS A 621 34.77 34.45 6.70
C CYS A 621 34.54 33.05 7.28
N ARG A 622 34.46 32.05 6.40
CA ARG A 622 34.13 30.66 6.75
C ARG A 622 34.92 30.11 7.93
N VAL A 623 34.21 29.43 8.82
CA VAL A 623 34.81 28.70 9.95
C VAL A 623 35.35 27.37 9.43
N THR A 624 36.65 27.18 9.52
CA THR A 624 37.36 26.02 8.96
C THR A 624 37.52 24.89 9.97
N SER A 625 37.53 25.21 11.26
CA SER A 625 37.77 24.24 12.35
C SER A 625 37.13 24.70 13.65
N LEU A 626 36.63 23.74 14.43
CA LEU A 626 36.05 23.93 15.77
C LEU A 626 36.69 22.94 16.75
N SER A 627 36.83 23.37 18.00
CA SER A 627 37.27 22.51 19.09
C SER A 627 36.59 22.93 20.40
N PHE A 628 35.99 21.98 21.13
CA PHE A 628 35.49 22.21 22.48
C PHE A 628 36.62 22.13 23.51
N SER A 629 36.51 22.92 24.58
CA SER A 629 37.29 22.70 25.81
C SER A 629 36.95 21.34 26.43
N ALA A 630 37.85 20.79 27.24
CA ALA A 630 37.61 19.51 27.93
C ALA A 630 36.37 19.53 28.84
N THR A 631 36.02 20.72 29.36
CA THR A 631 34.84 20.99 30.18
C THR A 631 33.58 21.24 29.36
N GLY A 632 33.68 21.47 28.05
CA GLY A 632 32.55 21.74 27.15
C GLY A 632 31.95 23.14 27.25
N ASP A 633 32.47 23.99 28.13
CA ASP A 633 32.00 25.36 28.40
C ASP A 633 32.52 26.39 27.39
N ARG A 634 33.55 26.05 26.61
CA ARG A 634 34.17 26.94 25.64
C ARG A 634 34.38 26.27 24.29
N ILE A 635 34.32 27.07 23.24
CA ILE A 635 34.65 26.66 21.88
C ILE A 635 35.80 27.52 21.36
N ALA A 636 36.77 26.90 20.72
CA ALA A 636 37.78 27.57 19.91
C ALA A 636 37.44 27.35 18.44
N SER A 637 37.48 28.41 17.64
CA SER A 637 37.20 28.34 16.20
C SER A 637 38.33 28.98 15.40
N GLY A 638 38.75 28.30 14.33
CA GLY A 638 39.65 28.83 13.32
C GLY A 638 38.87 29.26 12.08
N SER A 639 39.27 30.36 11.45
CA SER A 639 38.60 30.89 10.27
C SER A 639 39.56 31.37 9.18
N LYS A 640 39.01 31.44 7.96
CA LYS A 640 39.64 32.15 6.83
C LYS A 640 39.81 33.66 7.04
N ASP A 641 39.18 34.24 8.05
CA ASP A 641 39.41 35.63 8.45
C ASP A 641 40.76 35.84 9.17
N LYS A 642 41.58 34.77 9.26
CA LYS A 642 42.93 34.76 9.84
C LYS A 642 42.97 34.86 11.36
N THR A 643 41.82 34.70 12.01
CA THR A 643 41.72 34.76 13.48
C THR A 643 41.36 33.40 14.06
N VAL A 644 41.75 33.22 15.32
CA VAL A 644 41.17 32.20 16.20
C VAL A 644 40.27 32.90 17.21
N ARG A 645 39.04 32.44 17.38
CA ARG A 645 38.11 33.01 18.37
C ARG A 645 37.77 31.99 19.44
N LEU A 646 37.67 32.49 20.67
CA LEU A 646 37.20 31.73 21.82
C LEU A 646 35.82 32.23 22.20
N TRP A 647 34.90 31.29 22.34
CA TRP A 647 33.50 31.52 22.62
C TRP A 647 33.15 30.87 23.94
N ASP A 648 32.36 31.57 24.73
CA ASP A 648 31.67 30.98 25.87
C ASP A 648 30.37 30.34 25.37
N VAL A 649 30.17 29.05 25.66
CA VAL A 649 29.04 28.27 25.12
C VAL A 649 27.70 28.68 25.73
N ASN A 650 27.70 29.15 26.98
CA ASN A 650 26.48 29.47 27.72
C ASN A 650 25.92 30.85 27.35
N THR A 651 26.81 31.80 27.13
CA THR A 651 26.45 33.18 26.75
C THR A 651 26.47 33.39 25.24
N GLY A 652 27.25 32.57 24.52
CA GLY A 652 27.59 32.71 23.11
C GLY A 652 28.40 33.95 22.77
N GLU A 653 28.98 34.60 23.77
CA GLU A 653 29.86 35.74 23.56
C GLU A 653 31.25 35.30 23.09
N CYS A 654 31.85 36.11 22.22
CA CYS A 654 33.24 35.95 21.84
C CYS A 654 34.13 36.54 22.95
N VAL A 655 34.64 35.68 23.83
CA VAL A 655 35.47 36.06 24.97
C VAL A 655 36.82 36.61 24.51
N HIS A 656 37.44 35.98 23.51
CA HIS A 656 38.73 36.41 22.97
C HIS A 656 38.81 36.24 21.46
N THR A 657 39.44 37.20 20.80
CA THR A 657 39.88 37.09 19.41
C THR A 657 41.40 37.12 19.38
N LEU A 658 42.00 35.98 19.04
CA LEU A 658 43.44 35.81 18.90
C LEU A 658 43.84 36.17 17.47
N GLN A 659 44.64 37.23 17.36
CA GLN A 659 45.22 37.72 16.11
C GLN A 659 46.71 37.39 16.08
N GLY A 660 47.25 37.11 14.89
CA GLY A 660 48.67 36.81 14.71
C GLY A 660 48.97 36.10 13.40
N HIS A 661 48.06 35.24 12.94
CA HIS A 661 48.19 34.61 11.63
C HIS A 661 48.00 35.63 10.49
N SER A 662 48.87 35.55 9.48
CA SER A 662 48.83 36.41 8.30
C SER A 662 47.99 35.82 7.14
N ARG A 663 47.62 34.53 7.25
CA ARG A 663 46.76 33.79 6.32
C ARG A 663 45.70 32.96 7.06
N ALA A 664 44.90 32.21 6.31
CA ALA A 664 43.75 31.48 6.83
C ALA A 664 44.16 30.42 7.86
N VAL A 665 43.45 30.40 8.99
CA VAL A 665 43.58 29.33 9.98
C VAL A 665 42.81 28.11 9.47
N ASN A 666 43.45 26.95 9.42
CA ASN A 666 42.85 25.71 8.91
C ASN A 666 42.53 24.70 10.00
N SER A 667 43.18 24.79 11.15
CA SER A 667 42.94 23.89 12.28
C SER A 667 43.10 24.64 13.59
N VAL A 668 42.24 24.32 14.56
CA VAL A 668 42.36 24.72 15.95
C VAL A 668 42.03 23.54 16.85
N MET A 669 42.79 23.36 17.92
CA MET A 669 42.57 22.29 18.91
C MET A 669 42.84 22.78 20.32
N TYR A 670 41.96 22.41 21.26
CA TYR A 670 42.26 22.46 22.68
C TYR A 670 43.23 21.35 23.11
N SER A 671 44.05 21.63 24.11
CA SER A 671 44.75 20.59 24.86
C SER A 671 43.73 19.69 25.58
N PRO A 672 44.06 18.41 25.86
CA PRO A 672 43.17 17.53 26.63
C PRO A 672 42.81 18.04 28.02
N LYS A 673 43.62 18.94 28.60
CA LYS A 673 43.36 19.59 29.90
C LYS A 673 42.59 20.91 29.77
N GLY A 674 42.34 21.40 28.55
CA GLY A 674 41.62 22.65 28.27
C GLY A 674 42.40 23.95 28.55
N ASP A 675 43.66 23.85 28.96
CA ASP A 675 44.50 24.98 29.39
C ASP A 675 45.26 25.68 28.25
N ARG A 676 45.36 25.03 27.08
CA ARG A 676 46.12 25.52 25.93
C ARG A 676 45.36 25.30 24.63
N ILE A 677 45.68 26.12 23.65
CA ILE A 677 45.13 26.03 22.29
C ILE A 677 46.29 26.05 21.31
N ALA A 678 46.23 25.17 20.32
CA ALA A 678 47.11 25.17 19.17
C ALA A 678 46.29 25.51 17.92
N SER A 679 46.87 26.32 17.03
CA SER A 679 46.30 26.65 15.73
C SER A 679 47.34 26.43 14.63
N GLY A 680 46.87 26.06 13.45
CA GLY A 680 47.71 25.93 12.25
C GLY A 680 47.10 26.66 11.05
N SER A 681 47.94 27.36 10.29
CA SER A 681 47.56 28.34 9.28
C SER A 681 48.32 28.16 7.96
N GLU A 682 47.75 28.69 6.88
CA GLU A 682 48.36 28.71 5.54
C GLU A 682 49.61 29.61 5.43
N ASP A 683 49.94 30.37 6.48
CA ASP A 683 51.15 31.19 6.55
C ASP A 683 52.39 30.41 7.01
N LYS A 684 52.25 29.09 7.17
CA LYS A 684 53.30 28.16 7.61
C LYS A 684 53.64 28.29 9.10
N THR A 685 52.68 28.76 9.90
CA THR A 685 52.69 28.69 11.37
C THR A 685 51.46 27.92 11.83
#